data_AF-A0A8M9Q8D1-F1
#
_entry.id   AF-A0A8M9Q8D1-F1
#
_cell.length_a   1.000
_cell.length_b   1.000
_cell.length_c   1.000
_cell.angle_alpha   90.00
_cell.angle_beta   90.00
_cell.angle_gamma   90.00
#
_symmetry.space_group_name_H-M   'P 1'
#
loop_
_entity.id
_entity.type
_entity.pdbx_description
1 polymer ?
#
loop_
_entity_poly.entity_id
_entity_poly.type
_entity_poly.pdbx_seq_one_letter_code
_entity_poly.pdbx_strand_id
1 'polypeptide(L)'
;MKDLLFAVCLLAGLALTNSVQASKWSVVCLKLCKCEIRPWFSPLSMYNEAPTVDCNDLGLLTLPERLPSDTQVLLSQANSIAKIDSPLDYLVNLTEVDLSRNNISSLSDIYIGHIPQLLSLHLEENWLSSLHDNFLAHFPNLQELYVNHNLLSLISAEAFQGLNKLLRLHLNSNQLRAIRSEWFQDLSQLEILMIGENPIARIQNMNFKPLINLRSLVLTRMNLTEIPDSALVGLDKLESVSFYDNMFPKVPQAALRQVRNLKFLDLNKNPIERIQRGDFVDMIHLKELGINSMPELVSIDSFALHNLPELTKIEATNNPRLSYIHPNAFSQLPRLESLMLNSNALRALHHITVESLPNLQEVSIHSNPIYCDCVIRWINMNNTRVRFMELDALLCAGPSEFEGRLVKQVHSREMADICLPLISPESLPDQVNVGTGHLVSLHCRAFADPEPEIYWVTPSGEKILPQMDSKKYHLHPEGTFDIYGITENEAGQYTCVAHNLIGVDMRSVLVIVNGYYPLLVNESLHIQVENTEPNSVSISWVPPKGSLVSNIKWSTNSQHHSLQFTSHVVSNVKKFNLTNLHSLTQYEVCVEITDMQSRHLKNCINVTTTEVSKRKNDDVINDGLIISLTAVLLIMSAVACSFICMLRRNDPLYRKLRNQQSEILPSHIKPNWRSRAKANDSETDLTKNSI
;
A
#
# COMPACT_ATOMS: atom_id res chain seq x y z
N MET A 1 34.98 44.20 -50.39
CA MET A 1 34.05 45.19 -49.78
C MET A 1 32.70 44.54 -49.52
N LYS A 2 32.63 43.66 -48.51
CA LYS A 2 31.41 43.22 -47.82
C LYS A 2 31.76 42.62 -46.44
N ASP A 3 32.90 43.04 -45.87
CA ASP A 3 33.43 42.66 -44.56
C ASP A 3 33.79 43.92 -43.75
N LEU A 4 32.96 44.96 -43.84
CA LEU A 4 33.15 46.22 -43.12
C LEU A 4 31.88 46.70 -42.40
N LEU A 5 30.88 45.81 -42.22
CA LEU A 5 29.67 46.12 -41.45
C LEU A 5 29.49 45.25 -40.19
N PHE A 6 30.28 44.20 -40.01
CA PHE A 6 30.20 43.33 -38.82
C PHE A 6 31.11 43.77 -37.66
N ALA A 7 32.11 44.62 -37.93
CA ALA A 7 33.07 45.09 -36.92
C ALA A 7 32.62 46.37 -36.17
N VAL A 8 31.54 47.03 -36.59
CA VAL A 8 31.08 48.30 -35.97
C VAL A 8 29.92 48.09 -34.97
N CYS A 9 29.18 46.97 -35.05
CA CYS A 9 28.19 46.62 -34.00
C CYS A 9 28.79 45.86 -32.82
N LEU A 10 29.99 45.29 -32.95
CA LEU A 10 30.68 44.58 -31.87
C LEU A 10 31.50 45.50 -30.94
N LEU A 11 31.71 46.76 -31.33
CA LEU A 11 32.41 47.77 -30.51
C LEU A 11 31.49 48.79 -29.83
N ALA A 12 30.18 48.78 -30.14
CA ALA A 12 29.17 49.59 -29.45
C ALA A 12 28.40 48.82 -28.35
N GLY A 13 28.71 47.53 -28.16
CA GLY A 13 28.10 46.65 -27.15
C GLY A 13 28.95 46.44 -25.89
N LEU A 14 30.06 47.16 -25.72
CA LEU A 14 30.96 47.07 -24.56
C LEU A 14 31.12 48.39 -23.80
N ALA A 15 30.11 49.26 -23.85
CA ALA A 15 30.11 50.52 -23.08
C ALA A 15 28.79 50.79 -22.35
N LEU A 16 28.05 49.72 -22.00
CA LEU A 16 27.08 49.73 -20.92
C LEU A 16 27.33 48.52 -20.01
N THR A 17 28.58 48.29 -19.63
CA THR A 17 28.79 47.91 -18.23
C THR A 17 28.35 49.12 -17.44
N ASN A 18 27.09 49.11 -17.01
CA ASN A 18 26.76 49.78 -15.77
C ASN A 18 27.83 49.31 -14.81
N SER A 19 28.73 50.22 -14.46
CA SER A 19 29.22 50.28 -13.10
C SER A 19 27.97 50.21 -12.24
N VAL A 20 27.58 48.99 -11.85
CA VAL A 20 27.08 48.76 -10.51
C VAL A 20 28.28 49.20 -9.69
N GLN A 21 28.32 50.50 -9.43
CA GLN A 21 29.01 51.05 -8.32
C GLN A 21 28.40 50.23 -7.19
N ALA A 22 29.10 49.16 -6.76
CA ALA A 22 28.91 48.64 -5.44
C ALA A 22 29.10 49.88 -4.59
N SER A 23 27.98 50.52 -4.23
CA SER A 23 27.99 51.69 -3.38
C SER A 23 28.70 51.17 -2.17
N LYS A 24 29.96 51.60 -2.01
CA LYS A 24 30.86 51.11 -0.99
C LYS A 24 30.17 51.51 0.29
N TRP A 25 29.41 50.57 0.85
CA TRP A 25 28.56 50.80 1.98
C TRP A 25 29.54 51.05 3.13
N SER A 26 29.83 52.32 3.37
CA SER A 26 30.86 52.75 4.32
C SER A 26 30.25 52.75 5.71
N VAL A 27 29.75 51.58 6.11
CA VAL A 27 29.28 51.33 7.44
C VAL A 27 30.50 50.95 8.26
N VAL A 28 30.69 51.59 9.40
CA VAL A 28 31.71 51.18 10.38
C VAL A 28 31.28 49.83 10.92
N CYS A 29 31.74 48.76 10.29
CA CYS A 29 31.50 47.40 10.73
C CYS A 29 32.39 47.09 11.93
N LEU A 30 31.87 46.29 12.88
CA LEU A 30 32.65 45.80 14.00
C LEU A 30 33.80 44.91 13.51
N LYS A 31 34.98 45.02 14.11
CA LYS A 31 36.20 44.31 13.67
C LYS A 31 36.06 42.79 13.57
N LEU A 32 35.11 42.19 14.30
CA LEU A 32 34.90 40.75 14.33
C LEU A 32 33.82 40.29 13.33
N CYS A 33 32.86 41.14 12.99
CA CYS A 33 31.74 40.79 12.11
C CYS A 33 31.95 41.29 10.68
N LYS A 34 31.20 40.74 9.73
CA LYS A 34 31.19 41.15 8.33
C LYS A 34 29.86 41.85 8.00
N CYS A 35 29.92 43.06 7.48
CA CYS A 35 28.74 43.83 7.09
C CYS A 35 28.68 43.94 5.58
N GLU A 36 27.62 43.43 4.95
CA GLU A 36 27.44 43.47 3.50
C GLU A 36 25.96 43.37 3.11
N ILE A 37 25.64 43.77 1.87
CA ILE A 37 24.29 43.59 1.32
C ILE A 37 24.20 42.16 0.78
N ARG A 38 23.25 41.36 1.30
CA ARG A 38 23.04 39.98 0.88
C ARG A 38 21.65 39.77 0.28
N PRO A 39 21.49 38.75 -0.60
CA PRO A 39 20.19 38.21 -0.92
C PRO A 39 19.42 37.85 0.35
N TRP A 40 18.20 38.35 0.45
CA TRP A 40 17.28 38.07 1.55
C TRP A 40 15.90 37.75 0.97
N PHE A 41 15.27 36.70 1.48
CA PHE A 41 13.93 36.32 1.07
C PHE A 41 12.96 36.68 2.17
N SER A 42 11.92 37.44 1.84
CA SER A 42 10.82 37.63 2.78
C SER A 42 10.14 36.30 3.11
N PRO A 43 9.42 36.20 4.24
CA PRO A 43 8.63 34.99 4.57
C PRO A 43 7.63 34.58 3.49
N LEU A 44 7.24 35.50 2.59
CA LEU A 44 6.42 35.22 1.41
C LEU A 44 7.24 34.76 0.19
N SER A 45 8.50 34.35 0.41
CA SER A 45 9.48 33.89 -0.58
C SER A 45 9.79 34.90 -1.69
N MET A 46 9.59 36.20 -1.44
CA MET A 46 9.98 37.27 -2.39
C MET A 46 11.46 37.63 -2.20
N TYR A 47 12.22 37.61 -3.29
CA TYR A 47 13.63 38.03 -3.34
C TYR A 47 13.79 39.52 -3.10
N ASN A 48 14.72 39.89 -2.24
CA ASN A 48 15.16 41.25 -1.95
C ASN A 48 16.67 41.26 -1.66
N GLU A 49 17.25 42.45 -1.57
CA GLU A 49 18.60 42.66 -1.05
C GLU A 49 18.51 43.40 0.29
N ALA A 50 19.21 42.92 1.30
CA ALA A 50 19.12 43.44 2.65
C ALA A 50 20.50 43.79 3.24
N PRO A 51 20.62 44.94 3.92
CA PRO A 51 21.65 45.23 4.90
C PRO A 51 21.89 44.11 5.93
N THR A 52 22.96 43.32 5.79
CA THR A 52 23.26 42.17 6.67
C THR A 52 24.51 42.40 7.51
N VAL A 53 24.41 42.15 8.81
CA VAL A 53 25.53 42.00 9.74
C VAL A 53 25.69 40.52 10.06
N ASP A 54 26.82 39.94 9.65
CA ASP A 54 27.17 38.53 9.84
C ASP A 54 28.27 38.40 10.91
N CYS A 55 27.89 37.81 12.04
CA CYS A 55 28.72 37.53 13.20
C CYS A 55 28.79 36.01 13.50
N ASN A 56 28.62 35.17 12.48
CA ASN A 56 28.53 33.71 12.64
C ASN A 56 29.88 33.07 12.98
N ASP A 57 29.87 32.05 13.84
CA ASP A 57 31.03 31.20 14.15
C ASP A 57 32.28 31.97 14.63
N LEU A 58 32.06 32.94 15.52
CA LEU A 58 33.12 33.80 16.06
C LEU A 58 33.45 33.50 17.53
N GLY A 59 32.75 32.53 18.14
CA GLY A 59 32.90 32.20 19.56
C GLY A 59 32.42 33.32 20.50
N LEU A 60 31.46 34.14 20.06
CA LEU A 60 30.95 35.26 20.85
C LEU A 60 30.21 34.77 22.10
N LEU A 61 30.46 35.43 23.24
CA LEU A 61 29.70 35.22 24.48
C LEU A 61 28.53 36.20 24.62
N THR A 62 28.61 37.34 23.94
CA THR A 62 27.61 38.41 23.94
C THR A 62 27.60 39.05 22.56
N LEU A 63 26.47 39.64 22.18
CA LEU A 63 26.41 40.51 20.99
C LEU A 63 27.28 41.76 21.17
N PRO A 64 27.84 42.32 20.08
CA PRO A 64 28.54 43.60 20.13
C PRO A 64 27.68 44.75 20.63
N GLU A 65 28.26 45.69 21.41
CA GLU A 65 27.51 46.79 22.05
C GLU A 65 26.77 47.72 21.07
N ARG A 66 27.28 47.92 19.85
CA ARG A 66 26.67 48.78 18.84
C ARG A 66 26.79 48.20 17.44
N LEU A 67 25.70 47.65 16.94
CA LEU A 67 25.51 47.27 15.54
C LEU A 67 25.14 48.51 14.68
N PRO A 68 25.44 48.51 13.38
CA PRO A 68 25.01 49.54 12.44
C PRO A 68 23.51 49.82 12.47
N SER A 69 23.09 51.09 12.48
CA SER A 69 21.67 51.47 12.60
C SER A 69 20.80 51.08 11.41
N ASP A 70 21.40 50.84 10.24
CA ASP A 70 20.73 50.42 9.01
C ASP A 70 20.67 48.89 8.86
N THR A 71 21.11 48.13 9.86
CA THR A 71 21.02 46.67 9.88
C THR A 71 19.57 46.21 9.70
N GLN A 72 19.34 45.37 8.69
CA GLN A 72 18.05 44.73 8.41
C GLN A 72 18.08 43.24 8.79
N VAL A 73 19.21 42.57 8.60
CA VAL A 73 19.41 41.15 8.93
C VAL A 73 20.60 41.03 9.87
N LEU A 74 20.40 40.41 11.02
CA LEU A 74 21.46 40.08 11.98
C LEU A 74 21.66 38.57 12.03
N LEU A 75 22.81 38.09 11.58
CA LEU A 75 23.20 36.68 11.67
C LEU A 75 24.24 36.52 12.77
N SER A 76 23.93 35.73 13.79
CA SER A 76 24.84 35.48 14.92
C SER A 76 24.78 34.02 15.38
N GLN A 77 24.62 33.11 14.43
CA GLN A 77 24.53 31.68 14.69
C GLN A 77 25.88 31.04 15.07
N ALA A 78 25.83 29.87 15.69
CA ALA A 78 27.00 29.07 16.06
C ALA A 78 28.00 29.84 16.94
N ASN A 79 27.49 30.48 17.98
CA ASN A 79 28.29 31.17 18.98
C ASN A 79 28.02 30.58 20.38
N SER A 80 28.56 31.21 21.42
CA SER A 80 28.37 30.83 22.83
C SER A 80 27.54 31.87 23.58
N ILE A 81 26.61 32.54 22.89
CA ILE A 81 25.81 33.62 23.47
C ILE A 81 24.79 33.03 24.43
N ALA A 82 24.87 33.41 25.70
CA ALA A 82 23.90 32.99 26.71
C ALA A 82 22.86 34.08 27.02
N LYS A 83 23.23 35.35 26.83
CA LYS A 83 22.40 36.51 27.18
C LYS A 83 22.65 37.70 26.25
N ILE A 84 21.60 38.48 26.00
CA ILE A 84 21.63 39.75 25.28
C ILE A 84 21.14 40.84 26.24
N ASP A 85 22.08 41.63 26.76
CA ASP A 85 21.82 42.69 27.74
C ASP A 85 21.50 44.06 27.10
N SER A 86 21.87 44.25 25.83
CA SER A 86 21.67 45.51 25.10
C SER A 86 20.44 45.43 24.19
N PRO A 87 19.45 46.34 24.33
CA PRO A 87 18.28 46.34 23.47
C PRO A 87 18.66 46.67 22.02
N LEU A 88 17.96 46.04 21.08
CA LEU A 88 18.14 46.22 19.63
C LEU A 88 17.02 47.09 19.03
N ASP A 89 16.19 47.72 19.86
CA ASP A 89 15.06 48.57 19.47
C ASP A 89 15.46 49.79 18.62
N TYR A 90 16.71 50.23 18.74
CA TYR A 90 17.28 51.28 17.88
C TYR A 90 17.47 50.86 16.41
N LEU A 91 17.46 49.55 16.11
CA LEU A 91 17.57 49.01 14.76
C LEU A 91 16.20 49.00 14.05
N VAL A 92 15.76 50.18 13.61
CA VAL A 92 14.41 50.42 13.05
C VAL A 92 14.08 49.59 11.80
N ASN A 93 15.08 49.05 11.11
CA ASN A 93 14.91 48.26 9.88
C ASN A 93 15.07 46.75 10.11
N LEU A 94 15.30 46.28 11.34
CA LEU A 94 15.62 44.89 11.64
C LEU A 94 14.43 43.94 11.35
N THR A 95 14.50 43.18 10.26
CA THR A 95 13.46 42.23 9.86
C THR A 95 13.77 40.79 10.25
N GLU A 96 15.04 40.44 10.43
CA GLU A 96 15.46 39.06 10.72
C GLU A 96 16.60 39.04 11.73
N VAL A 97 16.47 38.14 12.71
CA VAL A 97 17.48 37.87 13.72
C VAL A 97 17.71 36.37 13.81
N ASP A 98 18.95 35.95 13.54
CA ASP A 98 19.40 34.57 13.69
C ASP A 98 20.34 34.41 14.90
N LEU A 99 19.82 33.72 15.92
CA LEU A 99 20.53 33.36 17.15
C LEU A 99 20.58 31.84 17.32
N SER A 100 20.44 31.08 16.24
CA SER A 100 20.50 29.62 16.26
C SER A 100 21.86 29.11 16.75
N ARG A 101 21.90 27.90 17.31
CA ARG A 101 23.16 27.27 17.79
C ARG A 101 23.92 28.14 18.77
N ASN A 102 23.25 28.59 19.83
CA ASN A 102 23.82 29.37 20.91
C ASN A 102 23.52 28.71 22.27
N ASN A 103 23.80 29.42 23.36
CA ASN A 103 23.73 28.93 24.72
C ASN A 103 22.54 29.53 25.51
N ILE A 104 21.49 29.98 24.80
CA ILE A 104 20.37 30.72 25.37
C ILE A 104 19.45 29.75 26.11
N SER A 105 19.21 30.00 27.40
CA SER A 105 18.45 29.09 28.28
C SER A 105 17.03 29.58 28.57
N SER A 106 16.80 30.90 28.52
CA SER A 106 15.49 31.52 28.68
C SER A 106 15.28 32.64 27.68
N LEU A 107 14.03 32.85 27.26
CA LEU A 107 13.66 34.03 26.47
C LEU A 107 13.88 35.34 27.25
N SER A 108 13.80 35.30 28.58
CA SER A 108 14.13 36.45 29.43
C SER A 108 15.60 36.89 29.32
N ASP A 109 16.49 36.00 28.85
CA ASP A 109 17.89 36.31 28.58
C ASP A 109 18.06 37.11 27.29
N ILE A 110 17.02 37.20 26.47
CA ILE A 110 16.97 37.94 25.21
C ILE A 110 16.18 39.24 25.45
N TYR A 111 16.83 40.26 26.02
CA TYR A 111 16.23 41.59 26.16
C TYR A 111 16.45 42.42 24.89
N ILE A 112 15.74 42.06 23.81
CA ILE A 112 15.90 42.70 22.48
C ILE A 112 15.11 44.02 22.37
N GLY A 113 14.23 44.34 23.32
CA GLY A 113 13.34 45.51 23.26
C GLY A 113 12.12 45.26 22.36
N HIS A 114 11.31 46.30 22.13
CA HIS A 114 10.13 46.21 21.26
C HIS A 114 10.54 46.42 19.80
N ILE A 115 10.48 45.36 18.98
CA ILE A 115 10.90 45.39 17.57
C ILE A 115 9.69 45.05 16.69
N PRO A 116 8.80 46.02 16.44
CA PRO A 116 7.59 45.78 15.66
C PRO A 116 7.88 45.38 14.21
N GLN A 117 9.04 45.72 13.65
CA GLN A 117 9.42 45.38 12.28
C GLN A 117 9.92 43.94 12.10
N LEU A 118 10.19 43.20 13.17
CA LEU A 118 10.76 41.86 13.10
C LEU A 118 9.77 40.90 12.43
N LEU A 119 10.24 40.16 11.44
CA LEU A 119 9.46 39.20 10.64
C LEU A 119 9.89 37.76 10.88
N SER A 120 11.19 37.49 11.08
CA SER A 120 11.72 36.15 11.35
C SER A 120 12.64 36.16 12.57
N LEU A 121 12.47 35.15 13.44
CA LEU A 121 13.29 34.94 14.62
C LEU A 121 13.73 33.46 14.69
N HIS A 122 15.05 33.25 14.63
CA HIS A 122 15.66 31.93 14.71
C HIS A 122 16.33 31.71 16.07
N LEU A 123 15.88 30.69 16.78
CA LEU A 123 16.31 30.28 18.12
C LEU A 123 16.51 28.77 18.21
N GLU A 124 16.60 28.07 17.08
CA GLU A 124 16.84 26.64 17.02
C GLU A 124 18.21 26.24 17.57
N GLU A 125 18.32 24.99 18.05
CA GLU A 125 19.56 24.46 18.63
C GLU A 125 20.10 25.32 19.80
N ASN A 126 19.20 25.81 20.66
CA ASN A 126 19.50 26.48 21.93
C ASN A 126 19.03 25.61 23.11
N TRP A 127 19.04 26.16 24.33
CA TRP A 127 18.74 25.42 25.57
C TRP A 127 17.42 25.89 26.21
N LEU A 128 16.50 26.44 25.43
CA LEU A 128 15.24 26.99 25.93
C LEU A 128 14.42 25.88 26.60
N SER A 129 14.01 26.10 27.85
CA SER A 129 13.26 25.12 28.64
C SER A 129 11.75 25.40 28.72
N SER A 130 11.33 26.64 28.53
CA SER A 130 9.93 27.04 28.56
C SER A 130 9.64 28.32 27.76
N LEU A 131 8.39 28.47 27.31
CA LEU A 131 7.85 29.70 26.75
C LEU A 131 6.82 30.29 27.73
N HIS A 132 7.11 31.49 28.23
CA HIS A 132 6.25 32.23 29.17
C HIS A 132 5.31 33.19 28.44
N ASP A 133 4.21 33.55 29.11
CA ASP A 133 3.20 34.45 28.56
C ASP A 133 3.80 35.82 28.20
N ASN A 134 3.25 36.45 27.15
CA ASN A 134 3.53 37.84 26.74
C ASN A 134 4.97 38.19 26.30
N PHE A 135 5.93 37.27 26.31
CA PHE A 135 7.28 37.59 25.80
C PHE A 135 7.25 37.90 24.29
N LEU A 136 6.61 37.04 23.50
CA LEU A 136 6.57 37.20 22.04
C LEU A 136 5.67 38.35 21.58
N ALA A 137 4.86 38.93 22.48
CA ALA A 137 4.05 40.12 22.19
C ALA A 137 4.90 41.36 21.83
N HIS A 138 6.21 41.34 22.14
CA HIS A 138 7.15 42.37 21.71
C HIS A 138 7.41 42.38 20.18
N PHE A 139 7.01 41.31 19.47
CA PHE A 139 7.21 41.14 18.02
C PHE A 139 5.87 40.96 17.29
N PRO A 140 4.97 41.98 17.29
CA PRO A 140 3.59 41.84 16.81
C PRO A 140 3.46 41.53 15.31
N ASN A 141 4.51 41.74 14.51
CA ASN A 141 4.51 41.44 13.07
C ASN A 141 5.30 40.18 12.70
N LEU A 142 5.71 39.38 13.69
CA LEU A 142 6.46 38.15 13.45
C LEU A 142 5.65 37.20 12.55
N GLN A 143 6.32 36.66 11.53
CA GLN A 143 5.76 35.74 10.54
C GLN A 143 6.40 34.34 10.65
N GLU A 144 7.64 34.25 11.09
CA GLU A 144 8.34 32.98 11.27
C GLU A 144 9.00 32.91 12.64
N LEU A 145 8.79 31.78 13.32
CA LEU A 145 9.40 31.49 14.61
C LEU A 145 9.97 30.07 14.62
N TYR A 146 11.29 29.98 14.80
CA TYR A 146 12.02 28.72 14.89
C TYR A 146 12.54 28.53 16.30
N VAL A 147 11.98 27.57 17.03
CA VAL A 147 12.41 27.19 18.41
C VAL A 147 12.57 25.67 18.52
N ASN A 148 12.82 25.01 17.39
CA ASN A 148 13.07 23.57 17.31
C ASN A 148 14.46 23.19 17.86
N HIS A 149 14.67 21.90 18.16
CA HIS A 149 15.92 21.41 18.77
C HIS A 149 16.30 22.18 20.05
N ASN A 150 15.32 22.36 20.95
CA ASN A 150 15.51 22.98 22.25
C ASN A 150 15.10 21.98 23.36
N LEU A 151 14.92 22.45 24.59
CA LEU A 151 14.51 21.66 25.75
C LEU A 151 13.09 22.03 26.23
N LEU A 152 12.24 22.56 25.33
CA LEU A 152 10.94 23.09 25.71
C LEU A 152 10.06 21.99 26.28
N SER A 153 9.75 22.09 27.57
CA SER A 153 8.86 21.15 28.27
C SER A 153 7.52 21.79 28.66
N LEU A 154 7.48 23.13 28.69
CA LEU A 154 6.32 23.93 29.06
C LEU A 154 6.12 25.09 28.09
N ILE A 155 4.91 25.20 27.54
CA ILE A 155 4.44 26.38 26.81
C ILE A 155 3.20 26.87 27.55
N SER A 156 3.27 28.12 28.01
CA SER A 156 2.19 28.79 28.73
C SER A 156 1.01 29.08 27.80
N ALA A 157 -0.20 29.27 28.34
CA ALA A 157 -1.41 29.35 27.52
C ALA A 157 -1.42 30.58 26.59
N GLU A 158 -0.82 31.69 27.02
CA GLU A 158 -0.77 32.96 26.31
C GLU A 158 0.64 33.25 25.75
N ALA A 159 1.49 32.22 25.64
CA ALA A 159 2.87 32.36 25.15
C ALA A 159 2.95 32.95 23.73
N PHE A 160 1.97 32.64 22.87
CA PHE A 160 1.88 33.11 21.49
C PHE A 160 0.85 34.23 21.28
N GLN A 161 0.36 34.83 22.37
CA GLN A 161 -0.66 35.87 22.30
C GLN A 161 -0.17 37.06 21.45
N GLY A 162 -1.06 37.56 20.58
CA GLY A 162 -0.78 38.72 19.71
C GLY A 162 -0.01 38.40 18.42
N LEU A 163 0.46 37.16 18.21
CA LEU A 163 1.17 36.74 16.99
C LEU A 163 0.23 36.46 15.79
N ASN A 164 -0.68 37.38 15.53
CA ASN A 164 -1.75 37.24 14.52
C ASN A 164 -1.26 37.20 13.06
N LYS A 165 0.04 37.43 12.83
CA LYS A 165 0.67 37.39 11.49
C LYS A 165 1.60 36.19 11.31
N LEU A 166 1.70 35.32 12.31
CA LEU A 166 2.60 34.16 12.25
C LEU A 166 2.11 33.19 11.17
N LEU A 167 3.02 32.85 10.25
CA LEU A 167 2.80 31.94 9.12
C LEU A 167 3.48 30.58 9.37
N ARG A 168 4.65 30.57 10.02
CA ARG A 168 5.44 29.36 10.27
C ARG A 168 5.84 29.26 11.74
N LEU A 169 5.58 28.10 12.34
CA LEU A 169 5.95 27.79 13.71
C LEU A 169 6.62 26.42 13.80
N HIS A 170 7.89 26.42 14.20
CA HIS A 170 8.70 25.21 14.35
C HIS A 170 8.97 24.93 15.83
N LEU A 171 8.33 23.88 16.34
CA LEU A 171 8.40 23.36 17.72
C LEU A 171 9.01 21.95 17.78
N ASN A 172 9.48 21.39 16.65
CA ASN A 172 9.93 20.02 16.61
C ASN A 172 11.20 19.78 17.44
N SER A 173 11.41 18.53 17.86
CA SER A 173 12.62 18.12 18.60
C SER A 173 12.75 18.89 19.92
N ASN A 174 11.72 18.80 20.76
CA ASN A 174 11.61 19.41 22.08
C ASN A 174 11.14 18.36 23.10
N GLN A 175 10.74 18.78 24.30
CA GLN A 175 10.33 17.90 25.41
C GLN A 175 8.84 18.06 25.78
N LEU A 176 8.00 18.47 24.83
CA LEU A 176 6.57 18.69 25.06
C LEU A 176 5.84 17.35 25.26
N ARG A 177 5.00 17.28 26.30
CA ARG A 177 4.25 16.06 26.65
C ARG A 177 2.78 16.06 26.20
N ALA A 178 2.27 17.22 25.81
CA ALA A 178 0.90 17.41 25.36
C ALA A 178 0.85 18.56 24.38
N ILE A 179 -0.20 18.61 23.54
CA ILE A 179 -0.55 19.77 22.73
C ILE A 179 -1.78 20.42 23.37
N ARG A 180 -1.75 21.73 23.59
CA ARG A 180 -2.90 22.47 24.11
C ARG A 180 -3.47 23.38 23.03
N SER A 181 -4.79 23.35 22.87
CA SER A 181 -5.49 24.17 21.86
C SER A 181 -5.36 25.68 22.10
N GLU A 182 -5.15 26.05 23.36
CA GLU A 182 -5.03 27.41 23.86
C GLU A 182 -3.83 28.14 23.24
N TRP A 183 -2.74 27.41 22.96
CA TRP A 183 -1.55 27.95 22.30
C TRP A 183 -1.86 28.57 20.93
N PHE A 184 -2.91 28.08 20.28
CA PHE A 184 -3.19 28.37 18.87
C PHE A 184 -4.29 29.41 18.67
N GLN A 185 -4.87 29.97 19.74
CA GLN A 185 -6.04 30.86 19.65
C GLN A 185 -5.81 32.09 18.77
N ASP A 186 -4.63 32.71 18.87
CA ASP A 186 -4.26 33.89 18.08
C ASP A 186 -3.51 33.54 16.78
N LEU A 187 -3.24 32.26 16.51
CA LEU A 187 -2.45 31.81 15.36
C LEU A 187 -3.32 31.51 14.13
N SER A 188 -4.35 32.33 13.89
CA SER A 188 -5.31 32.10 12.81
C SER A 188 -4.72 32.19 11.40
N GLN A 189 -3.59 32.86 11.20
CA GLN A 189 -2.87 32.98 9.92
C GLN A 189 -1.83 31.88 9.69
N LEU A 190 -1.61 31.01 10.69
CA LEU A 190 -0.56 30.00 10.61
C LEU A 190 -0.81 29.04 9.46
N GLU A 191 0.19 28.88 8.59
CA GLU A 191 0.14 28.00 7.42
C GLU A 191 0.93 26.71 7.66
N ILE A 192 2.02 26.77 8.42
CA ILE A 192 2.91 25.63 8.66
C ILE A 192 3.14 25.46 10.16
N LEU A 193 2.82 24.26 10.67
CA LEU A 193 3.11 23.84 12.03
C LEU A 193 3.95 22.57 12.03
N MET A 194 5.15 22.65 12.60
CA MET A 194 6.01 21.48 12.85
C MET A 194 6.13 21.25 14.34
N ILE A 195 5.60 20.12 14.85
CA ILE A 195 5.62 19.79 16.29
C ILE A 195 6.13 18.36 16.58
N GLY A 196 6.57 17.64 15.53
CA GLY A 196 7.14 16.30 15.64
C GLY A 196 8.34 16.18 16.59
N GLU A 197 8.81 14.96 16.84
CA GLU A 197 9.93 14.68 17.75
C GLU A 197 9.75 15.27 19.15
N ASN A 198 8.52 15.17 19.66
CA ASN A 198 8.18 15.51 21.03
C ASN A 198 7.53 14.29 21.70
N PRO A 199 7.79 14.04 22.99
CA PRO A 199 7.21 12.91 23.74
C PRO A 199 5.73 13.15 24.11
N ILE A 200 4.91 13.50 23.12
CA ILE A 200 3.49 13.79 23.28
C ILE A 200 2.73 12.47 23.45
N ALA A 201 2.07 12.31 24.60
CA ALA A 201 1.43 11.04 24.94
C ALA A 201 0.20 10.73 24.08
N ARG A 202 -0.57 11.75 23.68
CA ARG A 202 -1.75 11.63 22.82
C ARG A 202 -2.16 13.00 22.27
N ILE A 203 -2.83 12.99 21.12
CA ILE A 203 -3.54 14.16 20.58
C ILE A 203 -5.00 14.09 21.04
N GLN A 204 -5.62 15.24 21.35
CA GLN A 204 -7.02 15.32 21.77
C GLN A 204 -7.92 15.79 20.62
N ASN A 205 -9.24 15.61 20.79
CA ASN A 205 -10.22 16.10 19.83
C ASN A 205 -10.13 17.63 19.68
N MET A 206 -10.25 18.13 18.44
CA MET A 206 -10.25 19.55 18.10
C MET A 206 -8.98 20.32 18.52
N ASN A 207 -7.87 19.63 18.79
CA ASN A 207 -6.62 20.24 19.28
C ASN A 207 -6.11 21.39 18.38
N PHE A 208 -6.33 21.27 17.07
CA PHE A 208 -5.84 22.21 16.05
C PHE A 208 -6.93 23.12 15.48
N LYS A 209 -8.15 23.07 16.02
CA LYS A 209 -9.33 23.80 15.51
C LYS A 209 -9.10 25.31 15.28
N PRO A 210 -8.34 26.05 16.11
CA PRO A 210 -8.07 27.47 15.87
C PRO A 210 -7.27 27.76 14.58
N LEU A 211 -6.52 26.79 14.05
CA LEU A 211 -5.59 26.95 12.93
C LEU A 211 -6.29 26.89 11.57
N ILE A 212 -7.25 27.79 11.34
CA ILE A 212 -8.16 27.78 10.18
C ILE A 212 -7.47 27.98 8.82
N ASN A 213 -6.25 28.51 8.79
CA ASN A 213 -5.45 28.70 7.58
C ASN A 213 -4.31 27.68 7.42
N LEU A 214 -4.24 26.67 8.28
CA LEU A 214 -3.16 25.69 8.25
C LEU A 214 -3.17 24.92 6.93
N ARG A 215 -2.00 24.86 6.28
CA ARG A 215 -1.76 24.16 5.02
C ARG A 215 -0.89 22.93 5.22
N SER A 216 0.04 22.96 6.16
CA SER A 216 0.97 21.87 6.43
C SER A 216 1.05 21.59 7.92
N LEU A 217 0.80 20.34 8.29
CA LEU A 217 0.90 19.84 9.67
C LEU A 217 1.87 18.65 9.73
N VAL A 218 2.93 18.79 10.51
CA VAL A 218 4.00 17.79 10.61
C VAL A 218 4.04 17.20 12.02
N LEU A 219 3.63 15.92 12.12
CA LEU A 219 3.51 15.12 13.34
C LEU A 219 4.45 13.90 13.28
N THR A 220 5.72 14.13 12.99
CA THR A 220 6.72 13.06 12.82
C THR A 220 7.28 12.55 14.15
N ARG A 221 7.63 11.26 14.25
CA ARG A 221 8.39 10.72 15.41
C ARG A 221 7.77 11.05 16.77
N MET A 222 6.46 10.86 16.92
CA MET A 222 5.72 11.14 18.15
C MET A 222 5.26 9.88 18.87
N ASN A 223 5.58 8.69 18.33
CA ASN A 223 5.16 7.39 18.87
C ASN A 223 3.62 7.26 19.00
N LEU A 224 2.87 7.92 18.12
CA LEU A 224 1.42 7.92 18.14
C LEU A 224 0.87 6.58 17.63
N THR A 225 -0.06 5.99 18.37
CA THR A 225 -0.74 4.75 17.98
C THR A 225 -2.09 5.00 17.32
N GLU A 226 -2.71 6.15 17.59
CA GLU A 226 -4.00 6.56 17.05
C GLU A 226 -4.11 8.09 16.97
N ILE A 227 -4.97 8.57 16.07
CA ILE A 227 -5.42 9.96 15.99
C ILE A 227 -6.93 9.96 16.25
N PRO A 228 -7.43 10.73 17.22
CA PRO A 228 -8.88 10.82 17.42
C PRO A 228 -9.61 11.30 16.17
N ASP A 229 -10.80 10.76 15.92
CA ASP A 229 -11.63 11.04 14.73
C ASP A 229 -11.85 12.54 14.48
N SER A 230 -11.96 13.34 15.54
CA SER A 230 -12.22 14.78 15.47
C SER A 230 -10.97 15.65 15.73
N ALA A 231 -9.77 15.07 15.74
CA ALA A 231 -8.54 15.81 16.02
C ALA A 231 -8.22 16.86 14.93
N LEU A 232 -8.52 16.56 13.67
CA LEU A 232 -8.23 17.42 12.50
C LEU A 232 -9.40 18.32 12.09
N VAL A 233 -10.46 18.40 12.91
CA VAL A 233 -11.63 19.26 12.63
C VAL A 233 -11.22 20.74 12.66
N GLY A 234 -11.67 21.50 11.66
CA GLY A 234 -11.38 22.93 11.49
C GLY A 234 -10.20 23.23 10.56
N LEU A 235 -9.46 22.20 10.12
CA LEU A 235 -8.32 22.33 9.21
C LEU A 235 -8.75 22.26 7.74
N ASP A 236 -9.71 23.10 7.34
CA ASP A 236 -10.35 23.02 6.01
C ASP A 236 -9.41 23.34 4.84
N LYS A 237 -8.31 24.08 5.11
CA LYS A 237 -7.30 24.46 4.12
C LYS A 237 -6.08 23.54 4.10
N LEU A 238 -6.10 22.45 4.88
CA LEU A 238 -4.96 21.57 5.02
C LEU A 238 -4.67 20.84 3.71
N GLU A 239 -3.45 20.99 3.22
CA GLU A 239 -2.98 20.41 1.96
C GLU A 239 -1.95 19.31 2.18
N SER A 240 -1.22 19.33 3.31
CA SER A 240 -0.18 18.37 3.63
C SER A 240 -0.25 17.93 5.09
N VAL A 241 -0.16 16.63 5.32
CA VAL A 241 -0.02 16.02 6.63
C VAL A 241 1.05 14.95 6.59
N SER A 242 2.00 15.02 7.52
CA SER A 242 2.99 13.96 7.73
C SER A 242 2.81 13.29 9.09
N PHE A 243 2.65 11.98 9.05
CA PHE A 243 2.61 11.04 10.16
C PHE A 243 3.85 10.14 10.18
N TYR A 244 4.94 10.57 9.54
CA TYR A 244 6.18 9.82 9.41
C TYR A 244 6.66 9.26 10.75
N ASP A 245 7.02 7.97 10.76
CA ASP A 245 7.70 7.32 11.89
C ASP A 245 6.89 7.42 13.20
N ASN A 246 5.65 6.92 13.14
CA ASN A 246 4.77 6.72 14.29
C ASN A 246 4.43 5.23 14.43
N MET A 247 3.45 4.91 15.29
CA MET A 247 3.07 3.54 15.63
C MET A 247 1.63 3.22 15.17
N PHE A 248 1.18 3.78 14.06
CA PHE A 248 -0.17 3.51 13.54
C PHE A 248 -0.28 2.07 13.03
N PRO A 249 -1.13 1.21 13.63
CA PRO A 249 -1.35 -0.15 13.13
C PRO A 249 -2.24 -0.19 11.88
N LYS A 250 -2.99 0.90 11.63
CA LYS A 250 -3.94 1.07 10.52
C LYS A 250 -3.98 2.53 10.08
N VAL A 251 -4.43 2.79 8.86
CA VAL A 251 -4.65 4.15 8.37
C VAL A 251 -5.73 4.85 9.23
N PRO A 252 -5.49 6.08 9.74
CA PRO A 252 -6.45 6.81 10.57
C PRO A 252 -7.59 7.43 9.72
N GLN A 253 -8.36 6.58 9.06
CA GLN A 253 -9.38 6.96 8.07
C GLN A 253 -10.40 7.98 8.61
N ALA A 254 -10.85 7.84 9.86
CA ALA A 254 -11.90 8.69 10.42
C ALA A 254 -11.45 10.15 10.59
N ALA A 255 -10.20 10.35 11.01
CA ALA A 255 -9.60 11.68 11.11
C ALA A 255 -9.27 12.26 9.73
N LEU A 256 -8.73 11.44 8.81
CA LEU A 256 -8.38 11.87 7.46
C LEU A 256 -9.61 12.31 6.64
N ARG A 257 -10.78 11.72 6.87
CA ARG A 257 -12.05 12.15 6.22
C ARG A 257 -12.48 13.58 6.55
N GLN A 258 -11.92 14.19 7.61
CA GLN A 258 -12.20 15.59 7.96
C GLN A 258 -11.43 16.57 7.06
N VAL A 259 -10.31 16.15 6.46
CA VAL A 259 -9.39 17.01 5.69
C VAL A 259 -9.44 16.69 4.21
N ARG A 260 -10.55 17.07 3.55
CA ARG A 260 -10.86 16.66 2.16
C ARG A 260 -9.99 17.32 1.09
N ASN A 261 -9.30 18.42 1.43
CA ASN A 261 -8.44 19.17 0.50
C ASN A 261 -6.98 18.69 0.53
N LEU A 262 -6.71 17.56 1.21
CA LEU A 262 -5.37 17.02 1.35
C LEU A 262 -4.80 16.60 -0.01
N LYS A 263 -3.59 17.08 -0.30
CA LYS A 263 -2.82 16.80 -1.52
C LYS A 263 -1.63 15.88 -1.26
N PHE A 264 -1.04 15.96 -0.07
CA PHE A 264 0.14 15.20 0.32
C PHE A 264 -0.13 14.47 1.64
N LEU A 265 -0.01 13.15 1.62
CA LEU A 265 -0.13 12.31 2.82
C LEU A 265 1.11 11.43 2.96
N ASP A 266 1.81 11.60 4.06
CA ASP A 266 3.00 10.81 4.39
C ASP A 266 2.71 9.89 5.58
N LEU A 267 2.60 8.59 5.29
CA LEU A 267 2.42 7.50 6.27
C LEU A 267 3.69 6.66 6.42
N ASN A 268 4.82 7.09 5.86
CA ASN A 268 6.05 6.32 5.82
C ASN A 268 6.47 5.89 7.24
N LYS A 269 7.13 4.72 7.35
CA LYS A 269 7.62 4.17 8.63
C LYS A 269 6.55 3.97 9.72
N ASN A 270 5.33 3.58 9.34
CA ASN A 270 4.32 3.12 10.29
C ASN A 270 4.13 1.59 10.19
N PRO A 271 3.78 0.92 11.30
CA PRO A 271 3.51 -0.52 11.33
C PRO A 271 2.10 -0.87 10.78
N ILE A 272 1.71 -0.26 9.66
CA ILE A 272 0.44 -0.55 9.01
C ILE A 272 0.57 -1.88 8.28
N GLU A 273 -0.21 -2.88 8.67
CA GLU A 273 -0.12 -4.23 8.09
C GLU A 273 -0.70 -4.33 6.69
N ARG A 274 -1.77 -3.57 6.41
CA ARG A 274 -2.52 -3.66 5.16
C ARG A 274 -3.05 -2.29 4.76
N ILE A 275 -3.02 -2.02 3.45
CA ILE A 275 -3.78 -0.93 2.85
C ILE A 275 -5.02 -1.52 2.21
N GLN A 276 -6.18 -1.10 2.67
CA GLN A 276 -7.47 -1.72 2.36
C GLN A 276 -8.47 -0.72 1.78
N ARG A 277 -9.52 -1.26 1.17
CA ARG A 277 -10.63 -0.44 0.68
C ARG A 277 -11.25 0.35 1.83
N GLY A 278 -11.36 1.66 1.67
CA GLY A 278 -11.89 2.55 2.72
C GLY A 278 -10.87 3.55 3.24
N ASP A 279 -9.59 3.15 3.28
CA ASP A 279 -8.53 3.91 3.96
C ASP A 279 -8.37 5.33 3.41
N PHE A 280 -8.56 5.52 2.11
CA PHE A 280 -8.38 6.80 1.41
C PHE A 280 -9.65 7.29 0.69
N VAL A 281 -10.83 6.87 1.18
CA VAL A 281 -12.11 7.28 0.59
C VAL A 281 -12.28 8.80 0.62
N ASP A 282 -12.82 9.35 -0.48
CA ASP A 282 -13.10 10.78 -0.70
C ASP A 282 -11.85 11.70 -0.73
N MET A 283 -10.63 11.16 -0.77
CA MET A 283 -9.39 11.92 -0.90
C MET A 283 -9.09 12.34 -2.34
N ILE A 284 -10.07 12.97 -3.01
CA ILE A 284 -10.04 13.22 -4.46
C ILE A 284 -8.93 14.17 -4.93
N HIS A 285 -8.39 14.98 -4.03
CA HIS A 285 -7.32 15.95 -4.31
C HIS A 285 -5.92 15.41 -3.98
N LEU A 286 -5.81 14.15 -3.52
CA LEU A 286 -4.54 13.55 -3.16
C LEU A 286 -3.67 13.39 -4.42
N LYS A 287 -2.46 13.94 -4.37
CA LYS A 287 -1.47 13.95 -5.46
C LYS A 287 -0.32 12.99 -5.20
N GLU A 288 0.07 12.87 -3.93
CA GLU A 288 1.18 12.05 -3.49
C GLU A 288 0.84 11.32 -2.20
N LEU A 289 1.13 10.03 -2.18
CA LEU A 289 0.93 9.13 -1.05
C LEU A 289 2.25 8.41 -0.76
N GLY A 290 2.83 8.68 0.41
CA GLY A 290 4.01 8.00 0.91
C GLY A 290 3.63 6.80 1.77
N ILE A 291 3.92 5.58 1.29
CA ILE A 291 3.77 4.32 2.04
C ILE A 291 5.05 3.48 2.00
N ASN A 292 6.18 4.15 2.20
CA ASN A 292 7.53 3.60 2.18
C ASN A 292 8.00 3.17 3.57
N SER A 293 8.95 2.24 3.61
CA SER A 293 9.65 1.81 4.83
C SER A 293 8.72 1.35 5.95
N MET A 294 7.55 0.80 5.61
CA MET A 294 6.59 0.22 6.53
C MET A 294 7.02 -1.21 6.88
N PRO A 295 7.47 -1.47 8.13
CA PRO A 295 8.04 -2.77 8.51
C PRO A 295 7.02 -3.91 8.47
N GLU A 296 5.74 -3.59 8.70
CA GLU A 296 4.66 -4.57 8.84
C GLU A 296 3.76 -4.65 7.61
N LEU A 297 3.93 -3.80 6.60
CA LEU A 297 3.04 -3.77 5.44
C LEU A 297 3.19 -5.06 4.63
N VAL A 298 2.15 -5.89 4.63
CA VAL A 298 2.11 -7.18 3.95
C VAL A 298 1.49 -7.06 2.55
N SER A 299 0.46 -6.24 2.40
CA SER A 299 -0.30 -6.20 1.14
C SER A 299 -1.13 -4.95 0.90
N ILE A 300 -1.41 -4.70 -0.37
CA ILE A 300 -2.35 -3.69 -0.85
C ILE A 300 -3.56 -4.42 -1.47
N ASP A 301 -4.72 -4.30 -0.82
CA ASP A 301 -5.91 -5.07 -1.15
C ASP A 301 -6.71 -4.48 -2.34
N SER A 302 -7.74 -5.21 -2.77
CA SER A 302 -8.58 -4.81 -3.90
C SER A 302 -9.24 -3.45 -3.66
N PHE A 303 -9.17 -2.56 -4.66
CA PHE A 303 -9.73 -1.20 -4.60
C PHE A 303 -9.25 -0.37 -3.40
N ALA A 304 -8.07 -0.69 -2.85
CA ALA A 304 -7.48 0.07 -1.76
C ALA A 304 -7.19 1.53 -2.15
N LEU A 305 -6.70 1.74 -3.37
CA LEU A 305 -6.47 3.05 -3.96
C LEU A 305 -7.40 3.24 -5.16
N HIS A 306 -8.66 3.53 -4.83
CA HIS A 306 -9.74 3.71 -5.79
C HIS A 306 -10.17 5.18 -5.89
N ASN A 307 -10.40 5.64 -7.12
CA ASN A 307 -10.98 6.96 -7.42
C ASN A 307 -10.18 8.13 -6.81
N LEU A 308 -8.87 8.14 -7.07
CA LEU A 308 -7.96 9.24 -6.73
C LEU A 308 -7.52 9.93 -8.03
N PRO A 309 -8.33 10.86 -8.58
CA PRO A 309 -8.14 11.39 -9.93
C PRO A 309 -6.94 12.33 -10.07
N GLU A 310 -6.42 12.88 -8.96
CA GLU A 310 -5.25 13.75 -8.94
C GLU A 310 -3.94 13.04 -8.60
N LEU A 311 -3.98 11.75 -8.23
CA LEU A 311 -2.81 11.01 -7.78
C LEU A 311 -1.83 10.79 -8.94
N THR A 312 -0.63 11.34 -8.83
CA THR A 312 0.40 11.28 -9.89
C THR A 312 1.49 10.28 -9.58
N LYS A 313 1.77 10.05 -8.29
CA LYS A 313 2.85 9.17 -7.84
C LYS A 313 2.41 8.32 -6.67
N ILE A 314 2.75 7.03 -6.72
CA ILE A 314 2.65 6.10 -5.59
C ILE A 314 4.05 5.57 -5.29
N GLU A 315 4.50 5.78 -4.05
CA GLU A 315 5.75 5.22 -3.55
C GLU A 315 5.48 4.23 -2.43
N ALA A 316 5.73 2.94 -2.72
CA ALA A 316 5.66 1.84 -1.75
C ALA A 316 6.97 1.08 -1.78
N THR A 317 8.06 1.74 -1.40
CA THR A 317 9.43 1.21 -1.46
C THR A 317 9.95 0.82 -0.07
N ASN A 318 10.90 -0.12 -0.03
CA ASN A 318 11.54 -0.57 1.21
C ASN A 318 10.57 -1.15 2.24
N ASN A 319 9.50 -1.82 1.81
CA ASN A 319 8.53 -2.49 2.68
C ASN A 319 8.86 -4.00 2.72
N PRO A 320 9.60 -4.48 3.74
CA PRO A 320 10.21 -5.81 3.74
C PRO A 320 9.20 -6.97 3.76
N ARG A 321 7.94 -6.73 4.13
CA ARG A 321 6.88 -7.73 4.14
C ARG A 321 5.89 -7.59 2.99
N LEU A 322 5.99 -6.53 2.18
CA LEU A 322 5.01 -6.24 1.13
C LEU A 322 5.20 -7.26 0.01
N SER A 323 4.33 -8.26 0.01
CA SER A 323 4.49 -9.49 -0.76
C SER A 323 3.33 -9.73 -1.73
N TYR A 324 2.22 -9.00 -1.55
CA TYR A 324 1.04 -9.11 -2.39
C TYR A 324 0.42 -7.76 -2.72
N ILE A 325 0.11 -7.56 -4.01
CA ILE A 325 -0.70 -6.44 -4.50
C ILE A 325 -1.81 -7.05 -5.34
N HIS A 326 -3.07 -6.76 -4.97
CA HIS A 326 -4.21 -7.28 -5.70
C HIS A 326 -4.26 -6.71 -7.14
N PRO A 327 -4.69 -7.48 -8.17
CA PRO A 327 -4.79 -7.00 -9.55
C PRO A 327 -5.55 -5.68 -9.70
N ASN A 328 -6.65 -5.53 -8.96
CA ASN A 328 -7.50 -4.33 -8.92
C ASN A 328 -7.17 -3.35 -7.77
N ALA A 329 -5.99 -3.43 -7.16
CA ALA A 329 -5.61 -2.54 -6.04
C ALA A 329 -5.62 -1.06 -6.44
N PHE A 330 -5.13 -0.78 -7.65
CA PHE A 330 -5.09 0.55 -8.25
C PHE A 330 -6.21 0.66 -9.28
N SER A 331 -7.25 1.45 -8.98
CA SER A 331 -8.41 1.55 -9.86
C SER A 331 -8.87 2.99 -9.99
N GLN A 332 -9.20 3.41 -11.21
CA GLN A 332 -9.61 4.78 -11.51
C GLN A 332 -8.57 5.82 -11.07
N LEU A 333 -7.31 5.59 -11.46
CA LEU A 333 -6.18 6.50 -11.24
C LEU A 333 -5.72 7.10 -12.59
N PRO A 334 -6.50 8.02 -13.19
CA PRO A 334 -6.26 8.50 -14.54
C PRO A 334 -4.99 9.34 -14.68
N ARG A 335 -4.42 9.89 -13.61
CA ARG A 335 -3.23 10.75 -13.66
C ARG A 335 -1.96 10.09 -13.12
N LEU A 336 -2.00 8.82 -12.75
CA LEU A 336 -0.84 8.15 -12.20
C LEU A 336 0.22 7.95 -13.29
N GLU A 337 1.41 8.52 -13.06
CA GLU A 337 2.54 8.50 -13.99
C GLU A 337 3.66 7.57 -13.51
N SER A 338 3.83 7.46 -12.20
CA SER A 338 4.97 6.77 -11.57
C SER A 338 4.51 5.84 -10.45
N LEU A 339 4.87 4.56 -10.54
CA LEU A 339 4.56 3.51 -9.57
C LEU A 339 5.85 2.83 -9.06
N MET A 340 6.26 3.16 -7.85
CA MET A 340 7.51 2.67 -7.25
C MET A 340 7.23 1.55 -6.25
N LEU A 341 7.68 0.33 -6.57
CA LEU A 341 7.47 -0.90 -5.80
C LEU A 341 8.78 -1.67 -5.55
N ASN A 342 9.93 -1.00 -5.61
CA ASN A 342 11.22 -1.62 -5.41
C ASN A 342 11.54 -1.90 -3.94
N SER A 343 12.44 -2.85 -3.72
CA SER A 343 12.92 -3.24 -2.38
C SER A 343 11.80 -3.72 -1.45
N ASN A 344 10.93 -4.60 -1.96
CA ASN A 344 9.87 -5.23 -1.19
C ASN A 344 10.03 -6.77 -1.20
N ALA A 345 8.99 -7.49 -0.80
CA ALA A 345 8.91 -8.95 -0.82
C ALA A 345 7.99 -9.49 -1.94
N LEU A 346 7.73 -8.71 -2.99
CA LEU A 346 6.83 -9.10 -4.06
C LEU A 346 7.40 -10.30 -4.82
N ARG A 347 6.59 -11.32 -5.00
CA ARG A 347 6.95 -12.48 -5.83
C ARG A 347 6.45 -12.33 -7.26
N ALA A 348 5.42 -11.53 -7.51
CA ALA A 348 4.98 -11.20 -8.86
C ALA A 348 4.21 -9.89 -8.83
N LEU A 349 4.00 -9.31 -10.02
CA LEU A 349 3.09 -8.19 -10.25
C LEU A 349 2.20 -8.57 -11.44
N HIS A 350 0.89 -8.58 -11.22
CA HIS A 350 -0.07 -8.98 -12.24
C HIS A 350 -0.22 -7.91 -13.33
N HIS A 351 -0.38 -8.31 -14.59
CA HIS A 351 -0.46 -7.38 -15.73
C HIS A 351 -1.59 -6.35 -15.60
N ILE A 352 -2.78 -6.78 -15.11
CA ILE A 352 -3.94 -5.90 -14.86
C ILE A 352 -3.60 -4.72 -13.94
N THR A 353 -2.69 -4.91 -12.98
CA THR A 353 -2.27 -3.85 -12.04
C THR A 353 -1.65 -2.67 -12.79
N VAL A 354 -1.01 -2.92 -13.94
CA VAL A 354 -0.39 -1.90 -14.79
C VAL A 354 -1.31 -1.48 -15.94
N GLU A 355 -1.99 -2.43 -16.60
CA GLU A 355 -2.88 -2.13 -17.73
C GLU A 355 -4.10 -1.29 -17.35
N SER A 356 -4.55 -1.38 -16.09
CA SER A 356 -5.64 -0.54 -15.56
C SER A 356 -5.28 0.95 -15.45
N LEU A 357 -4.01 1.31 -15.62
CA LEU A 357 -3.48 2.66 -15.43
C LEU A 357 -3.17 3.32 -16.79
N PRO A 358 -4.03 4.24 -17.27
CA PRO A 358 -3.98 4.69 -18.67
C PRO A 358 -2.78 5.61 -19.01
N ASN A 359 -2.25 6.33 -18.02
CA ASN A 359 -1.17 7.31 -18.21
C ASN A 359 0.13 6.92 -17.50
N LEU A 360 0.25 5.66 -17.07
CA LEU A 360 1.44 5.19 -16.38
C LEU A 360 2.64 5.22 -17.33
N GLN A 361 3.71 5.87 -16.89
CA GLN A 361 4.93 6.06 -17.66
C GLN A 361 6.03 5.14 -17.17
N GLU A 362 6.17 4.98 -15.85
CA GLU A 362 7.25 4.23 -15.25
C GLU A 362 6.82 3.34 -14.07
N VAL A 363 7.47 2.18 -13.98
CA VAL A 363 7.28 1.20 -12.90
C VAL A 363 8.65 0.76 -12.40
N SER A 364 8.82 0.70 -11.09
CA SER A 364 10.00 0.13 -10.45
C SER A 364 9.61 -1.10 -9.64
N ILE A 365 10.22 -2.25 -9.93
CA ILE A 365 9.99 -3.52 -9.20
C ILE A 365 11.29 -4.27 -8.88
N HIS A 366 12.45 -3.65 -9.08
CA HIS A 366 13.73 -4.27 -8.76
C HIS A 366 13.88 -4.55 -7.26
N SER A 367 14.87 -5.37 -6.89
CA SER A 367 15.09 -5.77 -5.49
C SER A 367 13.87 -6.44 -4.85
N ASN A 368 13.17 -7.28 -5.61
CA ASN A 368 12.07 -8.12 -5.15
C ASN A 368 12.37 -9.60 -5.47
N PRO A 369 11.93 -10.56 -4.65
CA PRO A 369 12.13 -12.00 -4.87
C PRO A 369 11.15 -12.55 -5.93
N ILE A 370 11.28 -12.09 -7.18
CA ILE A 370 10.34 -12.41 -8.26
C ILE A 370 10.35 -13.90 -8.61
N TYR A 371 9.17 -14.50 -8.67
CA TYR A 371 8.92 -15.84 -9.17
C TYR A 371 8.54 -15.75 -10.66
N CYS A 372 9.38 -16.33 -11.51
CA CYS A 372 9.32 -16.23 -12.96
C CYS A 372 8.39 -17.28 -13.57
N ASP A 373 7.09 -17.01 -13.47
CA ASP A 373 6.00 -17.88 -13.93
C ASP A 373 5.02 -17.14 -14.85
N CYS A 374 3.79 -17.66 -14.94
CA CYS A 374 2.74 -17.08 -15.78
C CYS A 374 2.35 -15.65 -15.39
N VAL A 375 2.47 -15.27 -14.11
CA VAL A 375 1.99 -13.97 -13.61
C VAL A 375 2.92 -12.83 -14.00
N ILE A 376 4.23 -13.06 -14.05
CA ILE A 376 5.22 -12.03 -14.44
C ILE A 376 5.62 -12.07 -15.92
N ARG A 377 5.14 -13.09 -16.66
CA ARG A 377 5.48 -13.34 -18.07
C ARG A 377 5.26 -12.14 -18.99
N TRP A 378 4.28 -11.30 -18.70
CA TRP A 378 3.93 -10.11 -19.49
C TRP A 378 5.05 -9.07 -19.57
N ILE A 379 5.98 -9.03 -18.61
CA ILE A 379 7.11 -8.08 -18.61
C ILE A 379 7.97 -8.23 -19.87
N ASN A 380 8.12 -9.46 -20.37
CA ASN A 380 8.91 -9.77 -21.56
C ASN A 380 8.08 -9.77 -22.86
N MET A 381 6.84 -9.32 -22.80
CA MET A 381 6.00 -9.13 -23.98
C MET A 381 6.18 -7.70 -24.52
N ASN A 382 6.30 -7.56 -25.84
CA ASN A 382 6.47 -6.26 -26.52
C ASN A 382 5.24 -5.34 -26.49
N ASN A 383 4.29 -5.56 -25.57
CA ASN A 383 2.99 -4.90 -25.55
C ASN A 383 2.86 -3.77 -24.52
N THR A 384 3.86 -3.55 -23.67
CA THR A 384 3.79 -2.54 -22.62
C THR A 384 4.36 -1.21 -23.10
N ARG A 385 3.63 -0.11 -22.86
CA ARG A 385 4.11 1.26 -23.11
C ARG A 385 4.93 1.84 -21.95
N VAL A 386 5.00 1.08 -20.85
CA VAL A 386 5.54 1.50 -19.56
C VAL A 386 7.04 1.20 -19.50
N ARG A 387 7.82 2.14 -19.00
CA ARG A 387 9.25 1.98 -18.75
C ARG A 387 9.47 1.29 -17.42
N PHE A 388 10.15 0.15 -17.42
CA PHE A 388 10.63 -0.47 -16.19
C PHE A 388 11.97 0.13 -15.77
N MET A 389 12.05 0.57 -14.52
CA MET A 389 13.28 1.09 -13.93
C MET A 389 14.16 -0.05 -13.43
N GLU A 390 15.47 0.10 -13.62
CA GLU A 390 16.50 -0.85 -13.18
C GLU A 390 16.20 -2.32 -13.57
N LEU A 391 15.76 -2.55 -14.81
CA LEU A 391 15.51 -3.91 -15.34
C LEU A 391 16.69 -4.87 -15.19
N ASP A 392 17.91 -4.33 -15.18
CA ASP A 392 19.15 -5.09 -15.01
C ASP A 392 19.37 -5.60 -13.58
N ALA A 393 18.59 -5.11 -12.62
CA ALA A 393 18.61 -5.53 -11.22
C ALA A 393 17.42 -6.46 -10.86
N LEU A 394 16.59 -6.85 -11.84
CA LEU A 394 15.44 -7.72 -11.63
C LEU A 394 15.80 -9.19 -11.90
N LEU A 395 15.93 -9.97 -10.83
CA LEU A 395 16.34 -11.38 -10.86
C LEU A 395 15.16 -12.30 -10.49
N CYS A 396 15.11 -13.47 -11.11
CA CYS A 396 14.22 -14.56 -10.70
C CYS A 396 14.75 -15.20 -9.42
N ALA A 397 13.95 -15.21 -8.36
CA ALA A 397 14.16 -16.02 -7.15
C ALA A 397 13.64 -17.46 -7.31
N GLY A 398 12.82 -17.73 -8.32
CA GLY A 398 12.34 -19.07 -8.65
C GLY A 398 11.54 -19.07 -9.96
N PRO A 399 11.03 -20.22 -10.42
CA PRO A 399 11.33 -21.57 -9.93
C PRO A 399 12.81 -21.96 -10.13
N SER A 400 13.24 -23.12 -9.62
CA SER A 400 14.66 -23.54 -9.58
C SER A 400 15.36 -23.53 -10.95
N GLU A 401 14.61 -23.65 -12.04
CA GLU A 401 15.14 -23.60 -13.41
C GLU A 401 15.63 -22.19 -13.81
N PHE A 402 15.05 -21.14 -13.21
CA PHE A 402 15.31 -19.74 -13.52
C PHE A 402 15.98 -18.97 -12.39
N GLU A 403 16.17 -19.57 -11.21
CA GLU A 403 16.80 -18.92 -10.06
C GLU A 403 18.14 -18.25 -10.41
N GLY A 404 18.29 -16.98 -10.02
CA GLY A 404 19.46 -16.15 -10.29
C GLY A 404 19.57 -15.61 -11.73
N ARG A 405 18.65 -15.96 -12.64
CA ARG A 405 18.61 -15.37 -13.99
C ARG A 405 17.91 -14.01 -13.98
N LEU A 406 18.30 -13.13 -14.88
CA LEU A 406 17.59 -11.87 -15.10
C LEU A 406 16.22 -12.14 -15.69
N VAL A 407 15.17 -11.51 -15.15
CA VAL A 407 13.79 -11.68 -15.64
C VAL A 407 13.71 -11.40 -17.14
N LYS A 408 14.36 -10.33 -17.61
CA LYS A 408 14.39 -9.94 -19.03
C LYS A 408 15.01 -10.98 -19.97
N GLN A 409 15.83 -11.89 -19.45
CA GLN A 409 16.53 -12.91 -20.25
C GLN A 409 15.73 -14.21 -20.39
N VAL A 410 14.75 -14.44 -19.51
CA VAL A 410 13.89 -15.62 -19.59
C VAL A 410 12.83 -15.39 -20.66
N HIS A 411 12.88 -16.12 -21.77
CA HIS A 411 11.96 -15.88 -22.87
C HIS A 411 10.52 -16.12 -22.41
N SER A 412 9.56 -15.31 -22.85
CA SER A 412 8.16 -15.43 -22.40
C SER A 412 7.56 -16.82 -22.66
N ARG A 413 8.00 -17.51 -23.73
CA ARG A 413 7.61 -18.90 -24.05
C ARG A 413 8.21 -19.96 -23.12
N GLU A 414 9.28 -19.66 -22.40
CA GLU A 414 9.86 -20.55 -21.39
C GLU A 414 9.05 -20.51 -20.09
N MET A 415 8.40 -19.37 -19.82
CA MET A 415 7.43 -19.24 -18.73
C MET A 415 6.10 -19.85 -19.15
N ALA A 416 5.42 -20.57 -18.26
CA ALA A 416 4.13 -21.20 -18.56
C ALA A 416 3.04 -20.15 -18.89
N ASP A 417 2.07 -20.51 -19.75
CA ASP A 417 0.91 -19.65 -20.02
C ASP A 417 -0.08 -19.61 -18.84
N ILE A 418 -0.16 -20.72 -18.10
CA ILE A 418 -0.99 -20.89 -16.91
C ILE A 418 -0.13 -21.56 -15.83
N CYS A 419 -0.32 -21.19 -14.56
CA CYS A 419 0.54 -21.66 -13.48
C CYS A 419 -0.22 -22.06 -12.23
N LEU A 420 0.48 -22.78 -11.34
CA LEU A 420 -0.04 -23.17 -10.04
C LEU A 420 -0.31 -21.92 -9.18
N PRO A 421 -1.35 -21.92 -8.35
CA PRO A 421 -1.55 -20.90 -7.33
C PRO A 421 -0.31 -20.79 -6.46
N LEU A 422 0.02 -19.57 -6.04
CA LEU A 422 1.08 -19.31 -5.09
C LEU A 422 0.54 -18.40 -3.99
N ILE A 423 0.43 -18.94 -2.77
CA ILE A 423 0.06 -18.17 -1.59
C ILE A 423 1.26 -17.33 -1.18
N SER A 424 1.03 -16.04 -1.00
CA SER A 424 2.07 -15.10 -0.61
C SER A 424 2.65 -15.48 0.77
N PRO A 425 3.97 -15.69 0.91
CA PRO A 425 4.58 -16.18 2.14
C PRO A 425 4.28 -15.33 3.37
N GLU A 426 4.30 -14.00 3.21
CA GLU A 426 4.06 -13.05 4.32
C GLU A 426 2.56 -12.81 4.59
N SER A 427 1.65 -13.38 3.78
CA SER A 427 0.21 -13.15 3.98
C SER A 427 -0.33 -13.77 5.27
N LEU A 428 0.24 -14.91 5.69
CA LEU A 428 -0.20 -15.65 6.86
C LEU A 428 0.98 -15.86 7.84
N PRO A 429 0.86 -15.42 9.09
CA PRO A 429 1.84 -15.75 10.12
C PRO A 429 1.76 -17.23 10.50
N ASP A 430 2.83 -17.77 11.08
CA ASP A 430 2.85 -19.18 11.55
C ASP A 430 1.87 -19.42 12.71
N GLN A 431 1.69 -18.42 13.59
CA GLN A 431 0.80 -18.49 14.74
C GLN A 431 0.13 -17.14 15.05
N VAL A 432 -1.09 -17.20 15.58
CA VAL A 432 -1.89 -16.06 16.05
C VAL A 432 -2.38 -16.36 17.46
N ASN A 433 -2.06 -15.46 18.40
CA ASN A 433 -2.52 -15.54 19.78
C ASN A 433 -3.68 -14.59 19.99
N VAL A 434 -4.80 -15.10 20.52
CA VAL A 434 -6.02 -14.31 20.71
C VAL A 434 -6.72 -14.63 22.02
N GLY A 435 -7.41 -13.64 22.59
CA GLY A 435 -8.27 -13.81 23.74
C GLY A 435 -9.67 -14.31 23.38
N THR A 436 -10.30 -15.09 24.25
CA THR A 436 -11.70 -15.53 24.05
C THR A 436 -12.64 -14.33 23.81
N GLY A 437 -13.60 -14.48 22.90
CA GLY A 437 -14.63 -13.48 22.58
C GLY A 437 -14.21 -12.42 21.53
N HIS A 438 -12.96 -12.42 21.07
CA HIS A 438 -12.49 -11.46 20.06
C HIS A 438 -12.81 -11.90 18.63
N LEU A 439 -12.75 -10.95 17.71
CA LEU A 439 -12.72 -11.20 16.25
C LEU A 439 -11.29 -11.57 15.85
N VAL A 440 -11.14 -12.66 15.09
CA VAL A 440 -9.89 -13.04 14.43
C VAL A 440 -10.08 -12.92 12.93
N SER A 441 -9.15 -12.25 12.25
CA SER A 441 -9.11 -12.17 10.79
C SER A 441 -7.84 -12.84 10.29
N LEU A 442 -7.98 -13.91 9.52
CA LEU A 442 -6.87 -14.63 8.90
C LEU A 442 -6.80 -14.27 7.42
N HIS A 443 -5.72 -13.64 6.98
CA HIS A 443 -5.64 -13.09 5.63
C HIS A 443 -4.85 -14.02 4.70
N CYS A 444 -5.52 -14.73 3.80
CA CYS A 444 -4.81 -15.48 2.77
C CYS A 444 -4.82 -14.72 1.45
N ARG A 445 -3.64 -14.53 0.84
CA ARG A 445 -3.50 -13.87 -0.46
C ARG A 445 -2.71 -14.75 -1.40
N ALA A 446 -3.28 -15.04 -2.56
CA ALA A 446 -2.66 -15.90 -3.56
C ALA A 446 -2.73 -15.26 -4.95
N PHE A 447 -1.78 -15.61 -5.81
CA PHE A 447 -1.77 -15.20 -7.21
C PHE A 447 -1.53 -16.40 -8.13
N ALA A 448 -2.17 -16.38 -9.30
CA ALA A 448 -1.95 -17.26 -10.44
C ALA A 448 -2.69 -16.69 -11.65
N ASP A 449 -2.36 -17.20 -12.83
CA ASP A 449 -3.17 -17.06 -14.04
C ASP A 449 -3.58 -18.47 -14.50
N PRO A 450 -4.89 -18.83 -14.55
CA PRO A 450 -6.04 -18.03 -14.10
C PRO A 450 -6.08 -17.83 -12.58
N GLU A 451 -6.77 -16.77 -12.15
CA GLU A 451 -6.93 -16.38 -10.73
C GLU A 451 -7.46 -17.56 -9.88
N PRO A 452 -6.84 -17.83 -8.71
CA PRO A 452 -7.20 -18.99 -7.90
C PRO A 452 -8.44 -18.73 -7.05
N GLU A 453 -9.25 -19.78 -6.87
CA GLU A 453 -10.31 -19.78 -5.87
C GLU A 453 -9.73 -20.15 -4.49
N ILE A 454 -10.03 -19.32 -3.49
CA ILE A 454 -9.55 -19.49 -2.11
C ILE A 454 -10.67 -20.04 -1.23
N TYR A 455 -10.34 -21.04 -0.42
CA TYR A 455 -11.19 -21.55 0.64
C TYR A 455 -10.37 -21.90 1.88
N TRP A 456 -11.04 -22.06 3.01
CA TRP A 456 -10.40 -22.38 4.28
C TRP A 456 -10.83 -23.74 4.79
N VAL A 457 -9.93 -24.41 5.51
CA VAL A 457 -10.20 -25.63 6.25
C VAL A 457 -10.00 -25.35 7.73
N THR A 458 -11.03 -25.63 8.54
CA THR A 458 -11.00 -25.44 9.99
C THR A 458 -10.26 -26.58 10.69
N PRO A 459 -9.90 -26.45 11.99
CA PRO A 459 -9.27 -27.52 12.76
C PRO A 459 -10.09 -28.82 12.85
N SER A 460 -11.41 -28.76 12.64
CA SER A 460 -12.30 -29.93 12.61
C SER A 460 -12.36 -30.60 11.22
N GLY A 461 -11.69 -30.04 10.23
CA GLY A 461 -11.70 -30.50 8.83
C GLY A 461 -12.90 -30.00 8.03
N GLU A 462 -13.64 -29.00 8.53
CA GLU A 462 -14.74 -28.38 7.80
C GLU A 462 -14.21 -27.45 6.70
N LYS A 463 -14.77 -27.55 5.49
CA LYS A 463 -14.42 -26.69 4.35
C LYS A 463 -15.32 -25.46 4.34
N ILE A 464 -14.75 -24.28 4.53
CA ILE A 464 -15.44 -22.99 4.46
C ILE A 464 -15.28 -22.39 3.06
N LEU A 465 -16.40 -22.19 2.38
CA LEU A 465 -16.47 -21.58 1.05
C LEU A 465 -16.98 -20.13 1.16
N PRO A 466 -16.65 -19.24 0.21
CA PRO A 466 -17.08 -17.83 0.24
C PRO A 466 -18.60 -17.63 0.30
N GLN A 467 -19.40 -18.63 -0.09
CA GLN A 467 -20.86 -18.57 -0.08
C GLN A 467 -21.47 -19.03 1.27
N MET A 468 -20.66 -19.59 2.17
CA MET A 468 -21.10 -20.16 3.44
C MET A 468 -20.96 -19.13 4.57
N ASP A 469 -21.83 -18.11 4.52
CA ASP A 469 -21.90 -17.12 5.60
C ASP A 469 -22.68 -17.65 6.80
N SER A 470 -22.08 -17.55 7.98
CA SER A 470 -22.73 -17.86 9.25
C SER A 470 -22.54 -16.71 10.25
N LYS A 471 -23.26 -16.75 11.37
CA LYS A 471 -23.03 -15.76 12.45
C LYS A 471 -21.62 -15.85 13.07
N LYS A 472 -20.93 -16.98 12.88
CA LYS A 472 -19.62 -17.27 13.48
C LYS A 472 -18.47 -17.04 12.50
N TYR A 473 -18.69 -17.36 11.24
CA TYR A 473 -17.67 -17.42 10.19
C TYR A 473 -18.11 -16.61 8.98
N HIS A 474 -17.20 -15.80 8.47
CA HIS A 474 -17.36 -15.07 7.22
C HIS A 474 -16.08 -15.18 6.39
N LEU A 475 -16.20 -15.59 5.13
CA LEU A 475 -15.07 -15.69 4.22
C LEU A 475 -15.23 -14.65 3.11
N HIS A 476 -14.37 -13.66 3.12
CA HIS A 476 -14.34 -12.63 2.09
C HIS A 476 -13.84 -13.19 0.76
N PRO A 477 -14.32 -12.68 -0.39
CA PRO A 477 -13.90 -13.15 -1.72
C PRO A 477 -12.39 -13.12 -1.95
N GLU A 478 -11.68 -12.16 -1.35
CA GLU A 478 -10.23 -12.01 -1.43
C GLU A 478 -9.44 -13.02 -0.56
N GLY A 479 -10.11 -13.91 0.17
CA GLY A 479 -9.49 -14.97 0.96
C GLY A 479 -9.27 -14.64 2.44
N THR A 480 -9.80 -13.52 2.95
CA THR A 480 -9.80 -13.22 4.38
C THR A 480 -10.89 -14.00 5.10
N PHE A 481 -10.51 -14.71 6.15
CA PHE A 481 -11.41 -15.51 6.97
C PHE A 481 -11.60 -14.89 8.35
N ASP A 482 -12.82 -14.42 8.61
CA ASP A 482 -13.23 -13.79 9.86
C ASP A 482 -13.93 -14.81 10.77
N ILE A 483 -13.45 -14.91 12.00
CA ILE A 483 -14.00 -15.74 13.07
C ILE A 483 -14.50 -14.83 14.19
N TYR A 484 -15.82 -14.74 14.34
CA TYR A 484 -16.44 -13.88 15.35
C TYR A 484 -16.54 -14.59 16.71
N GLY A 485 -16.14 -13.90 17.77
CA GLY A 485 -16.32 -14.38 19.14
C GLY A 485 -15.60 -15.71 19.38
N ILE A 486 -14.31 -15.78 19.05
CA ILE A 486 -13.53 -17.03 19.11
C ILE A 486 -13.47 -17.61 20.53
N THR A 487 -13.54 -18.94 20.66
CA THR A 487 -13.47 -19.70 21.91
C THR A 487 -12.43 -20.81 21.80
N GLU A 488 -12.12 -21.47 22.92
CA GLU A 488 -11.17 -22.59 22.95
C GLU A 488 -11.57 -23.75 22.00
N ASN A 489 -12.86 -23.90 21.67
CA ASN A 489 -13.33 -24.90 20.70
C ASN A 489 -12.86 -24.63 19.26
N GLU A 490 -12.58 -23.37 18.94
CA GLU A 490 -12.07 -22.95 17.64
C GLU A 490 -10.54 -22.87 17.61
N ALA A 491 -9.86 -23.15 18.73
CA ALA A 491 -8.41 -23.21 18.76
C ALA A 491 -7.90 -24.39 17.93
N GLY A 492 -6.79 -24.18 17.22
CA GLY A 492 -6.18 -25.19 16.36
C GLY A 492 -5.65 -24.61 15.07
N GLN A 493 -5.26 -25.48 14.15
CA GLN A 493 -4.68 -25.08 12.89
C GLN A 493 -5.75 -24.87 11.81
N TYR A 494 -5.69 -23.71 11.17
CA TYR A 494 -6.49 -23.38 9.99
C TYR A 494 -5.61 -23.46 8.76
N THR A 495 -6.12 -24.02 7.67
CA THR A 495 -5.39 -24.13 6.40
C THR A 495 -6.11 -23.33 5.33
N CYS A 496 -5.42 -22.33 4.79
CA CYS A 496 -5.82 -21.69 3.55
C CYS A 496 -5.43 -22.58 2.38
N VAL A 497 -6.35 -22.76 1.43
CA VAL A 497 -6.12 -23.49 0.20
C VAL A 497 -6.47 -22.59 -0.98
N ALA A 498 -5.51 -22.35 -1.86
CA ALA A 498 -5.68 -21.66 -3.12
C ALA A 498 -5.62 -22.70 -4.25
N HIS A 499 -6.65 -22.78 -5.09
CA HIS A 499 -6.70 -23.77 -6.16
C HIS A 499 -7.16 -23.18 -7.49
N ASN A 500 -6.65 -23.73 -8.58
CA ASN A 500 -7.10 -23.46 -9.94
C ASN A 500 -7.10 -24.76 -10.78
N LEU A 501 -7.28 -24.64 -12.10
CA LEU A 501 -7.34 -25.78 -13.02
C LEU A 501 -6.02 -26.57 -13.11
N ILE A 502 -4.88 -26.01 -12.70
CA ILE A 502 -3.56 -26.65 -12.75
C ILE A 502 -3.23 -27.36 -11.45
N GLY A 503 -3.65 -26.83 -10.31
CA GLY A 503 -3.42 -27.47 -9.03
C GLY A 503 -3.70 -26.57 -7.84
N VAL A 504 -2.97 -26.81 -6.75
CA VAL A 504 -3.31 -26.31 -5.42
C VAL A 504 -2.03 -25.89 -4.69
N ASP A 505 -2.11 -24.78 -3.97
CA ASP A 505 -1.14 -24.39 -2.94
C ASP A 505 -1.86 -24.20 -1.59
N MET A 506 -1.15 -24.45 -0.51
CA MET A 506 -1.72 -24.45 0.85
C MET A 506 -0.77 -23.88 1.88
N ARG A 507 -1.34 -23.08 2.81
CA ARG A 507 -0.62 -22.48 3.94
C ARG A 507 -1.47 -22.58 5.18
N SER A 508 -0.83 -22.94 6.29
CA SER A 508 -1.52 -23.13 7.57
C SER A 508 -1.07 -22.11 8.61
N VAL A 509 -1.99 -21.73 9.48
CA VAL A 509 -1.76 -20.84 10.63
C VAL A 509 -2.33 -21.49 11.88
N LEU A 510 -1.56 -21.45 12.97
CA LEU A 510 -2.00 -21.94 14.28
C LEU A 510 -2.72 -20.82 15.04
N VAL A 511 -3.98 -21.02 15.40
CA VAL A 511 -4.73 -20.10 16.24
C VAL A 511 -4.76 -20.63 17.68
N ILE A 512 -4.17 -19.86 18.59
CA ILE A 512 -4.08 -20.18 20.01
C ILE A 512 -5.01 -19.25 20.78
N VAL A 513 -5.94 -19.82 21.55
CA VAL A 513 -6.96 -19.05 22.28
C VAL A 513 -6.67 -19.12 23.78
N ASN A 514 -6.38 -18.00 24.43
CA ASN A 514 -6.00 -17.95 25.86
C ASN A 514 -4.84 -18.91 26.24
N GLY A 515 -3.94 -19.20 25.30
CA GLY A 515 -2.86 -20.19 25.50
C GLY A 515 -3.28 -21.64 25.32
N TYR A 516 -4.58 -21.91 25.08
CA TYR A 516 -5.10 -23.23 24.75
C TYR A 516 -4.96 -23.52 23.25
N TYR A 517 -4.53 -24.74 22.94
CA TYR A 517 -4.62 -25.37 21.63
C TYR A 517 -4.75 -26.90 21.81
N PRO A 518 -5.44 -27.61 20.91
CA PRO A 518 -5.62 -29.05 21.02
C PRO A 518 -4.28 -29.80 20.87
N LEU A 519 -3.93 -30.63 21.87
CA LEU A 519 -2.76 -31.53 21.85
C LEU A 519 -3.18 -32.93 21.38
N LEU A 520 -2.41 -33.54 20.47
CA LEU A 520 -2.58 -34.94 20.06
C LEU A 520 -2.16 -35.90 21.20
N VAL A 521 -3.15 -36.47 21.90
CA VAL A 521 -2.94 -37.46 22.97
C VAL A 521 -3.71 -38.75 22.66
N ASN A 522 -2.97 -39.85 22.45
CA ASN A 522 -3.46 -41.24 22.35
C ASN A 522 -4.44 -41.59 21.21
N GLU A 523 -4.47 -40.86 20.09
CA GLU A 523 -5.30 -41.23 18.92
C GLU A 523 -4.51 -42.08 17.91
N SER A 524 -5.10 -43.18 17.44
CA SER A 524 -4.52 -44.07 16.43
C SER A 524 -5.08 -43.76 15.04
N LEU A 525 -4.18 -43.61 14.05
CA LEU A 525 -4.57 -43.42 12.66
C LEU A 525 -4.99 -44.76 12.04
N HIS A 526 -6.20 -44.87 11.48
CA HIS A 526 -6.70 -46.08 10.83
C HIS A 526 -6.97 -45.83 9.35
N ILE A 527 -6.34 -46.63 8.48
CA ILE A 527 -6.50 -46.59 7.02
C ILE A 527 -7.39 -47.75 6.60
N GLN A 528 -8.35 -47.49 5.73
CA GLN A 528 -9.26 -48.46 5.12
C GLN A 528 -9.08 -48.44 3.59
N VAL A 529 -9.18 -49.61 2.95
CA VAL A 529 -9.22 -49.71 1.49
C VAL A 529 -10.68 -49.68 1.06
N GLU A 530 -11.03 -48.74 0.20
CA GLU A 530 -12.39 -48.57 -0.30
C GLU A 530 -12.60 -49.34 -1.61
N ASN A 531 -11.65 -49.23 -2.54
CA ASN A 531 -11.73 -49.89 -3.85
C ASN A 531 -10.32 -50.20 -4.39
N THR A 532 -10.20 -51.33 -5.09
CA THR A 532 -8.98 -51.74 -5.81
C THR A 532 -9.32 -52.03 -7.27
N GLU A 533 -8.64 -51.34 -8.16
CA GLU A 533 -8.78 -51.45 -9.62
C GLU A 533 -7.43 -51.87 -10.23
N PRO A 534 -7.37 -52.18 -11.54
CA PRO A 534 -6.12 -52.60 -12.16
C PRO A 534 -5.03 -51.53 -12.11
N ASN A 535 -5.41 -50.24 -12.20
CA ASN A 535 -4.48 -49.11 -12.27
C ASN A 535 -4.70 -48.07 -11.16
N SER A 536 -5.57 -48.36 -10.19
CA SER A 536 -5.99 -47.42 -9.17
C SER A 536 -6.30 -48.10 -7.84
N VAL A 537 -6.05 -47.42 -6.73
CA VAL A 537 -6.42 -47.87 -5.39
C VAL A 537 -7.00 -46.68 -4.63
N SER A 538 -8.22 -46.81 -4.12
CA SER A 538 -8.84 -45.80 -3.27
C SER A 538 -8.73 -46.20 -1.80
N ILE A 539 -8.15 -45.32 -0.98
CA ILE A 539 -8.04 -45.48 0.47
C ILE A 539 -8.81 -44.39 1.20
N SER A 540 -9.20 -44.66 2.44
CA SER A 540 -9.79 -43.69 3.35
C SER A 540 -9.16 -43.76 4.74
N TRP A 541 -9.16 -42.66 5.48
CA TRP A 541 -8.69 -42.63 6.86
C TRP A 541 -9.48 -41.61 7.67
N VAL A 542 -9.52 -41.82 8.99
CA VAL A 542 -10.08 -40.85 9.93
C VAL A 542 -8.91 -40.18 10.64
N PRO A 543 -8.60 -38.91 10.32
CA PRO A 543 -7.54 -38.20 11.02
C PRO A 543 -7.98 -37.91 12.47
N PRO A 544 -7.04 -38.00 13.42
CA PRO A 544 -7.25 -37.52 14.78
C PRO A 544 -7.71 -36.06 14.84
N LYS A 545 -8.49 -35.68 15.85
CA LYS A 545 -8.91 -34.28 16.02
C LYS A 545 -7.69 -33.37 16.19
N GLY A 546 -7.59 -32.31 15.39
CA GLY A 546 -6.46 -31.36 15.41
C GLY A 546 -5.25 -31.75 14.55
N SER A 547 -5.36 -32.76 13.68
CA SER A 547 -4.30 -33.16 12.74
C SER A 547 -4.08 -32.15 11.61
N LEU A 548 -2.81 -31.93 11.27
CA LEU A 548 -2.33 -30.77 10.52
C LEU A 548 -2.41 -30.93 9.00
N VAL A 549 -1.80 -31.99 8.48
CA VAL A 549 -1.74 -32.35 7.06
C VAL A 549 -1.41 -33.85 7.01
N SER A 550 -2.06 -34.60 6.13
CA SER A 550 -1.71 -36.01 5.89
C SER A 550 -0.81 -36.11 4.66
N ASN A 551 0.43 -36.51 4.86
CA ASN A 551 1.35 -36.91 3.81
C ASN A 551 1.06 -38.37 3.45
N ILE A 552 0.61 -38.61 2.24
CA ILE A 552 0.38 -39.98 1.76
C ILE A 552 1.63 -40.39 0.98
N LYS A 553 2.29 -41.44 1.47
CA LYS A 553 3.45 -42.04 0.82
C LYS A 553 3.10 -43.44 0.37
N TRP A 554 3.40 -43.78 -0.87
CA TRP A 554 3.26 -45.16 -1.34
C TRP A 554 4.52 -45.61 -2.05
N SER A 555 4.84 -46.89 -1.89
CA SER A 555 5.99 -47.49 -2.52
C SER A 555 5.70 -48.89 -3.04
N THR A 556 6.46 -49.29 -4.05
CA THR A 556 6.38 -50.61 -4.67
C THR A 556 7.53 -51.45 -4.15
N ASN A 557 7.27 -52.64 -3.61
CA ASN A 557 8.31 -53.52 -3.14
C ASN A 557 8.71 -54.49 -4.27
N SER A 558 9.50 -54.00 -5.23
CA SER A 558 10.09 -54.83 -6.29
C SER A 558 11.56 -55.10 -5.98
N GLN A 559 12.03 -56.33 -6.21
CA GLN A 559 13.37 -56.80 -5.81
C GLN A 559 14.56 -56.04 -6.45
N HIS A 560 14.32 -55.02 -7.29
CA HIS A 560 15.41 -54.26 -7.94
C HIS A 560 15.32 -52.73 -7.92
N HIS A 561 14.20 -52.08 -7.61
CA HIS A 561 14.15 -50.63 -7.33
C HIS A 561 12.88 -50.27 -6.52
N SER A 562 13.03 -49.56 -5.40
CA SER A 562 11.90 -48.99 -4.66
C SER A 562 11.56 -47.60 -5.20
N LEU A 563 10.56 -47.49 -6.07
CA LEU A 563 9.98 -46.20 -6.44
C LEU A 563 9.07 -45.73 -5.31
N GLN A 564 9.41 -44.60 -4.69
CA GLN A 564 8.67 -43.98 -3.60
C GLN A 564 7.99 -42.72 -4.12
N PHE A 565 6.68 -42.63 -3.92
CA PHE A 565 5.86 -41.49 -4.28
C PHE A 565 5.27 -40.86 -3.02
N THR A 566 5.13 -39.53 -3.03
CA THR A 566 4.56 -38.77 -1.90
C THR A 566 3.57 -37.75 -2.44
N SER A 567 2.42 -37.62 -1.78
CA SER A 567 1.42 -36.59 -2.04
C SER A 567 1.04 -35.90 -0.73
N HIS A 568 1.00 -34.57 -0.74
CA HIS A 568 0.55 -33.75 0.38
C HIS A 568 -0.94 -33.53 0.28
N VAL A 569 -1.69 -33.89 1.32
CA VAL A 569 -3.15 -33.85 1.30
C VAL A 569 -3.68 -33.06 2.48
N VAL A 570 -4.56 -32.11 2.19
CA VAL A 570 -5.22 -31.22 3.15
C VAL A 570 -6.05 -32.03 4.17
N SER A 571 -6.14 -31.55 5.41
CA SER A 571 -6.77 -32.26 6.54
C SER A 571 -8.26 -32.61 6.35
N ASN A 572 -8.98 -31.91 5.47
CA ASN A 572 -10.39 -32.21 5.14
C ASN A 572 -10.54 -33.43 4.21
N VAL A 573 -9.48 -33.85 3.52
CA VAL A 573 -9.52 -35.01 2.64
C VAL A 573 -9.40 -36.26 3.49
N LYS A 574 -10.45 -37.08 3.49
CA LYS A 574 -10.51 -38.36 4.22
C LYS A 574 -10.45 -39.57 3.31
N LYS A 575 -10.42 -39.34 1.98
CA LYS A 575 -10.36 -40.36 0.94
C LYS A 575 -9.39 -39.92 -0.14
N PHE A 576 -8.50 -40.80 -0.59
CA PHE A 576 -7.53 -40.51 -1.63
C PHE A 576 -7.47 -41.64 -2.65
N ASN A 577 -7.48 -41.29 -3.93
CA ASN A 577 -7.38 -42.25 -5.03
C ASN A 577 -5.98 -42.21 -5.63
N LEU A 578 -5.23 -43.28 -5.40
CA LEU A 578 -3.93 -43.51 -6.02
C LEU A 578 -4.17 -43.94 -7.47
N THR A 579 -3.66 -43.19 -8.43
CA THR A 579 -3.81 -43.46 -9.87
C THR A 579 -2.45 -43.81 -10.50
N ASN A 580 -2.46 -44.32 -11.74
CA ASN A 580 -1.26 -44.71 -12.49
C ASN A 580 -0.46 -45.85 -11.85
N LEU A 581 -1.15 -46.79 -11.19
CA LEU A 581 -0.53 -47.99 -10.63
C LEU A 581 -0.43 -49.10 -11.70
N HIS A 582 0.49 -50.04 -11.50
CA HIS A 582 0.62 -51.24 -12.32
C HIS A 582 -0.32 -52.34 -11.79
N SER A 583 -0.95 -53.10 -12.69
CA SER A 583 -1.80 -54.24 -12.33
C SER A 583 -1.01 -55.38 -11.68
N LEU A 584 -1.67 -56.19 -10.84
CA LEU A 584 -1.06 -57.32 -10.13
C LEU A 584 0.19 -56.97 -9.31
N THR A 585 0.30 -55.72 -8.87
CA THR A 585 1.47 -55.21 -8.15
C THR A 585 1.06 -54.87 -6.73
N GLN A 586 1.87 -55.32 -5.75
CA GLN A 586 1.67 -55.01 -4.34
C GLN A 586 2.32 -53.68 -3.99
N TYR A 587 1.54 -52.80 -3.38
CA TYR A 587 1.94 -51.48 -2.92
C TYR A 587 1.83 -51.41 -1.39
N GLU A 588 2.84 -50.86 -0.74
CA GLU A 588 2.73 -50.41 0.64
C GLU A 588 2.29 -48.95 0.62
N VAL A 589 1.11 -48.66 1.15
CA VAL A 589 0.53 -47.32 1.23
C VAL A 589 0.53 -46.87 2.68
N CYS A 590 1.30 -45.83 2.96
CA CYS A 590 1.44 -45.22 4.27
C CYS A 590 0.77 -43.84 4.29
N VAL A 591 -0.04 -43.59 5.31
CA VAL A 591 -0.50 -42.24 5.65
C VAL A 591 0.30 -41.78 6.85
N GLU A 592 1.02 -40.67 6.68
CA GLU A 592 1.83 -40.02 7.70
C GLU A 592 1.19 -38.68 8.05
N ILE A 593 0.78 -38.52 9.30
CA ILE A 593 0.30 -37.26 9.85
C ILE A 593 1.37 -36.77 10.81
N THR A 594 1.84 -35.56 10.60
CA THR A 594 2.80 -34.91 11.49
C THR A 594 2.05 -33.89 12.35
N ASP A 595 2.32 -33.87 13.65
CA ASP A 595 1.89 -32.85 14.61
C ASP A 595 2.94 -31.73 14.75
N MET A 596 2.58 -30.58 15.35
CA MET A 596 3.40 -29.39 15.54
C MET A 596 4.54 -29.63 16.53
N GLN A 597 4.47 -30.68 17.36
CA GLN A 597 5.59 -31.16 18.19
C GLN A 597 6.52 -32.14 17.44
N SER A 598 6.43 -32.21 16.12
CA SER A 598 7.12 -33.20 15.27
C SER A 598 6.76 -34.65 15.61
N ARG A 599 5.62 -34.89 16.27
CA ARG A 599 5.12 -36.25 16.51
C ARG A 599 4.58 -36.80 15.20
N HIS A 600 5.11 -37.95 14.79
CA HIS A 600 4.73 -38.63 13.55
C HIS A 600 3.75 -39.76 13.85
N LEU A 601 2.51 -39.61 13.41
CA LEU A 601 1.55 -40.70 13.35
C LEU A 601 1.63 -41.31 11.95
N LYS A 602 2.10 -42.56 11.88
CA LYS A 602 2.21 -43.31 10.62
C LYS A 602 1.39 -44.58 10.72
N ASN A 603 0.53 -44.82 9.75
CA ASN A 603 -0.07 -46.12 9.54
C ASN A 603 0.21 -46.55 8.09
N CYS A 604 0.43 -47.84 7.86
CA CYS A 604 0.70 -48.39 6.54
C CYS A 604 -0.16 -49.63 6.30
N ILE A 605 -0.65 -49.76 5.08
CA ILE A 605 -1.43 -50.91 4.62
C ILE A 605 -0.84 -51.44 3.32
N ASN A 606 -0.87 -52.76 3.17
CA ASN A 606 -0.47 -53.41 1.92
C ASN A 606 -1.69 -53.63 1.05
N VAL A 607 -1.64 -53.15 -0.19
CA VAL A 607 -2.74 -53.27 -1.16
C VAL A 607 -2.21 -53.81 -2.48
N THR A 608 -2.91 -54.79 -3.06
CA THR A 608 -2.56 -55.36 -4.36
C THR A 608 -3.58 -54.91 -5.39
N THR A 609 -3.11 -54.33 -6.49
CA THR A 609 -3.96 -53.95 -7.63
C THR A 609 -4.54 -55.19 -8.30
N THR A 610 -5.76 -55.08 -8.82
CA THR A 610 -6.45 -56.22 -9.44
C THR A 610 -5.84 -56.53 -10.81
N GLU A 611 -6.13 -57.73 -11.33
CA GLU A 611 -5.78 -58.06 -12.71
C GLU A 611 -6.53 -57.13 -13.67
N VAL A 612 -5.89 -56.73 -14.78
CA VAL A 612 -6.63 -56.10 -15.88
C VAL A 612 -7.67 -57.10 -16.33
N SER A 613 -8.95 -56.85 -16.06
CA SER A 613 -10.01 -57.70 -16.54
C SER A 613 -9.88 -57.79 -18.06
N LYS A 614 -9.41 -58.93 -18.59
CA LYS A 614 -9.71 -59.28 -19.97
C LYS A 614 -11.22 -59.28 -20.02
N ARG A 615 -11.83 -58.27 -20.67
CA ARG A 615 -13.23 -58.38 -21.06
C ARG A 615 -13.38 -59.75 -21.71
N LYS A 616 -14.17 -60.62 -21.09
CA LYS A 616 -14.75 -61.75 -21.80
C LYS A 616 -15.50 -61.13 -22.97
N ASN A 617 -14.95 -61.26 -24.16
CA ASN A 617 -15.75 -61.24 -25.37
C ASN A 617 -16.57 -62.53 -25.36
N ASP A 618 -17.60 -62.57 -24.52
CA ASP A 618 -18.74 -63.44 -24.73
C ASP A 618 -19.94 -62.50 -24.81
N ASP A 619 -20.65 -62.60 -25.93
CA ASP A 619 -21.80 -61.80 -26.39
C ASP A 619 -21.50 -60.41 -26.99
N VAL A 620 -20.76 -60.39 -28.10
CA VAL A 620 -21.08 -59.46 -29.21
C VAL A 620 -21.75 -60.28 -30.31
N ILE A 621 -23.08 -60.24 -30.28
CA ILE A 621 -23.91 -60.59 -31.43
C ILE A 621 -23.50 -59.68 -32.60
N ASN A 622 -23.39 -60.33 -33.75
CA ASN A 622 -22.99 -59.86 -35.06
C ASN A 622 -23.65 -58.54 -35.52
N ASP A 623 -23.01 -57.39 -35.27
CA ASP A 623 -23.38 -56.08 -35.83
C ASP A 623 -22.34 -55.54 -36.84
N GLY A 624 -21.69 -56.46 -37.57
CA GLY A 624 -20.72 -56.12 -38.62
C GLY A 624 -21.33 -55.72 -39.97
N LEU A 625 -22.66 -55.75 -40.13
CA LEU A 625 -23.34 -55.51 -41.41
C LEU A 625 -24.17 -54.23 -41.49
N ILE A 626 -24.39 -53.51 -40.38
CA ILE A 626 -25.28 -52.32 -40.36
C ILE A 626 -24.49 -50.99 -40.47
N ILE A 627 -23.21 -50.96 -40.11
CA ILE A 627 -22.40 -49.72 -40.13
C ILE A 627 -21.85 -49.39 -41.53
N SER A 628 -21.70 -50.38 -42.43
CA SER A 628 -21.27 -50.12 -43.81
C SER A 628 -22.38 -49.56 -44.69
N LEU A 629 -23.65 -49.85 -44.39
CA LEU A 629 -24.81 -49.36 -45.15
C LEU A 629 -25.19 -47.91 -44.78
N THR A 630 -25.00 -47.50 -43.53
CA THR A 630 -25.31 -46.13 -43.06
C THR A 630 -24.26 -45.10 -43.50
N ALA A 631 -22.99 -45.49 -43.60
CA ALA A 631 -21.93 -44.62 -44.11
C ALA A 631 -22.08 -44.30 -45.61
N VAL A 632 -22.55 -45.27 -46.41
CA VAL A 632 -22.78 -45.08 -47.86
C VAL A 632 -24.00 -44.19 -48.11
N LEU A 633 -25.04 -44.28 -47.28
CA LEU A 633 -26.24 -43.42 -47.38
C LEU A 633 -25.96 -41.95 -47.00
N LEU A 634 -25.09 -41.70 -46.02
CA LEU A 634 -24.72 -40.33 -45.62
C LEU A 634 -23.84 -39.63 -46.67
N ILE A 635 -22.91 -40.35 -47.30
CA ILE A 635 -22.07 -39.81 -48.38
C ILE A 635 -22.90 -39.47 -49.62
N MET A 636 -23.90 -40.28 -49.97
CA MET A 636 -24.81 -39.99 -51.09
C MET A 636 -25.71 -38.77 -50.84
N SER A 637 -26.10 -38.52 -49.57
CA SER A 637 -26.89 -37.33 -49.21
C SER A 637 -26.10 -36.02 -49.30
N ALA A 638 -24.80 -36.04 -48.99
CA ALA A 638 -23.92 -34.88 -49.06
C ALA A 638 -23.59 -34.47 -50.51
N VAL A 639 -23.48 -35.45 -51.42
CA VAL A 639 -23.26 -35.20 -52.86
C VAL A 639 -24.53 -34.66 -53.53
N ALA A 640 -25.73 -35.09 -53.12
CA ALA A 640 -26.98 -34.51 -53.60
C ALA A 640 -27.21 -33.06 -53.12
N CYS A 641 -26.82 -32.74 -51.88
CA CYS A 641 -26.99 -31.40 -51.31
C CYS A 641 -26.04 -30.35 -51.95
N SER A 642 -24.83 -30.77 -52.33
CA SER A 642 -23.87 -29.92 -53.05
C SER A 642 -24.26 -29.68 -54.52
N PHE A 643 -24.95 -30.62 -55.17
CA PHE A 643 -25.50 -30.43 -56.52
C PHE A 643 -26.70 -29.46 -56.56
N ILE A 644 -27.55 -29.49 -55.52
CA ILE A 644 -28.71 -28.57 -55.38
C ILE A 644 -28.25 -27.13 -55.09
N CYS A 645 -27.18 -26.93 -54.31
CA CYS A 645 -26.59 -25.61 -54.07
C CYS A 645 -25.93 -25.00 -55.34
N MET A 646 -25.37 -25.82 -56.23
CA MET A 646 -24.79 -25.35 -57.49
C MET A 646 -25.85 -24.97 -58.53
N LEU A 647 -27.02 -25.61 -58.52
CA LEU A 647 -28.13 -25.30 -59.45
C LEU A 647 -28.94 -24.05 -59.07
N ARG A 648 -28.80 -23.52 -57.84
CA ARG A 648 -29.52 -22.32 -57.38
C ARG A 648 -28.75 -21.01 -57.55
N ARG A 649 -27.55 -21.05 -58.17
CA ARG A 649 -26.68 -19.88 -58.37
C ARG A 649 -26.93 -19.12 -59.68
N ASN A 650 -27.93 -19.52 -60.48
CA ASN A 650 -28.20 -18.97 -61.82
C ASN A 650 -29.56 -18.26 -61.98
N ASP A 651 -30.19 -17.82 -60.89
CA ASP A 651 -31.46 -17.08 -60.93
C ASP A 651 -31.20 -15.54 -60.90
N PRO A 652 -31.68 -14.74 -61.88
CA PRO A 652 -31.27 -13.34 -62.07
C PRO A 652 -31.93 -12.34 -61.10
N LEU A 653 -32.49 -12.79 -59.98
CA LEU A 653 -33.20 -11.96 -58.99
C LEU A 653 -32.34 -11.50 -57.81
N TYR A 654 -31.12 -12.03 -57.64
CA TYR A 654 -30.24 -11.70 -56.51
C TYR A 654 -29.34 -10.46 -56.72
N ARG A 655 -29.42 -9.81 -57.90
CA ARG A 655 -28.56 -8.66 -58.25
C ARG A 655 -29.13 -7.29 -57.83
N LYS A 656 -30.34 -7.24 -57.27
CA LYS A 656 -31.05 -5.98 -56.97
C LYS A 656 -31.05 -5.57 -55.49
N LEU A 657 -30.48 -6.38 -54.58
CA LEU A 657 -30.52 -6.15 -53.13
C LEU A 657 -29.15 -5.79 -52.50
N ARG A 658 -28.07 -5.68 -53.28
CA ARG A 658 -26.73 -5.34 -52.75
C ARG A 658 -26.32 -3.86 -52.97
N ASN A 659 -27.08 -3.07 -53.73
CA ASN A 659 -26.70 -1.70 -54.11
C ASN A 659 -27.53 -0.57 -53.47
N GLN A 660 -28.21 -0.81 -52.36
CA GLN A 660 -28.84 0.26 -51.58
C GLN A 660 -28.71 -0.01 -50.09
N GLN A 661 -27.60 0.40 -49.49
CA GLN A 661 -27.53 0.94 -48.12
C GLN A 661 -26.07 1.26 -47.77
N SER A 662 -25.56 2.34 -48.37
CA SER A 662 -24.52 3.17 -47.78
C SER A 662 -25.01 4.61 -47.88
N GLU A 663 -24.89 5.34 -46.76
CA GLU A 663 -25.11 6.77 -46.55
C GLU A 663 -26.40 7.21 -45.81
N ILE A 664 -26.13 7.99 -44.74
CA ILE A 664 -26.96 9.01 -44.05
C ILE A 664 -27.58 8.63 -42.68
N LEU A 665 -26.85 9.01 -41.61
CA LEU A 665 -27.38 9.62 -40.36
C LEU A 665 -27.95 11.04 -40.70
N PRO A 666 -28.89 11.71 -39.96
CA PRO A 666 -28.95 11.78 -38.49
C PRO A 666 -30.35 12.07 -37.81
N SER A 667 -30.31 12.19 -36.47
CA SER A 667 -31.07 13.12 -35.59
C SER A 667 -32.36 12.67 -34.83
N HIS A 668 -32.19 12.61 -33.50
CA HIS A 668 -32.93 13.31 -32.42
C HIS A 668 -34.46 13.16 -32.15
N ILE A 669 -34.74 12.73 -30.89
CA ILE A 669 -35.76 13.19 -29.90
C ILE A 669 -37.10 12.41 -29.74
N LYS A 670 -37.18 11.65 -28.61
CA LYS A 670 -38.24 11.40 -27.58
C LYS A 670 -39.72 11.21 -27.97
N PRO A 671 -40.52 10.34 -27.27
CA PRO A 671 -40.79 10.45 -25.82
C PRO A 671 -41.03 9.15 -25.00
N ASN A 672 -41.16 9.36 -23.68
CA ASN A 672 -41.55 8.45 -22.59
C ASN A 672 -42.79 7.56 -22.86
N TRP A 673 -42.97 6.45 -22.13
CA TRP A 673 -43.97 6.25 -21.06
C TRP A 673 -44.10 4.78 -20.62
N ARG A 674 -44.48 4.63 -19.34
CA ARG A 674 -44.66 3.42 -18.52
C ARG A 674 -45.79 2.47 -18.96
N SER A 675 -45.68 1.20 -18.59
CA SER A 675 -46.75 0.32 -18.07
C SER A 675 -46.05 -0.80 -17.26
N ARG A 676 -46.32 -1.19 -16.00
CA ARG A 676 -47.48 -1.33 -15.10
C ARG A 676 -48.57 -2.29 -15.61
N ALA A 677 -48.50 -3.53 -15.12
CA ALA A 677 -49.63 -4.46 -15.01
C ALA A 677 -50.08 -4.54 -13.53
N LYS A 678 -51.34 -4.16 -13.31
CA LYS A 678 -52.29 -4.58 -12.24
C LYS A 678 -53.06 -5.80 -12.82
N ALA A 679 -53.80 -6.66 -12.14
CA ALA A 679 -54.24 -6.88 -10.76
C ALA A 679 -54.83 -8.31 -10.71
N ASN A 680 -55.01 -8.86 -9.51
CA ASN A 680 -56.12 -9.75 -9.19
C ASN A 680 -56.64 -9.34 -7.81
N ASP A 681 -57.95 -9.10 -7.76
CA ASP A 681 -58.72 -8.72 -6.58
C ASP A 681 -58.96 -9.92 -5.64
N SER A 682 -59.00 -9.66 -4.34
CA SER A 682 -60.15 -10.03 -3.49
C SER A 682 -60.05 -9.33 -2.14
N GLU A 683 -61.20 -8.84 -1.72
CA GLU A 683 -61.52 -8.02 -0.56
C GLU A 683 -61.19 -8.70 0.78
N THR A 684 -60.79 -7.90 1.77
CA THR A 684 -61.64 -7.59 2.94
C THR A 684 -60.95 -6.55 3.83
N ASP A 685 -61.78 -5.64 4.29
CA ASP A 685 -61.46 -4.32 4.82
C ASP A 685 -61.70 -4.28 6.35
N LEU A 686 -61.25 -3.19 6.98
CA LEU A 686 -61.66 -2.64 8.29
C LEU A 686 -61.05 -3.34 9.52
N THR A 687 -60.42 -2.68 10.51
CA THR A 687 -60.33 -1.31 11.05
C THR A 687 -59.17 -1.36 12.07
N LYS A 688 -58.43 -0.32 12.50
CA LYS A 688 -58.82 0.96 13.10
C LYS A 688 -57.48 1.63 13.51
N ASN A 689 -57.26 2.90 13.22
CA ASN A 689 -56.29 3.71 13.97
C ASN A 689 -56.69 5.19 13.95
N SER A 690 -56.87 5.72 15.15
CA SER A 690 -56.64 7.09 15.62
C SER A 690 -56.52 6.92 17.15
N ILE A 691 -55.46 7.33 17.83
CA ILE A 691 -54.60 8.52 17.75
C ILE A 691 -53.15 8.12 18.02
#